data_AF-A0AA85G4T1-F1
#
_entry.id   AF-A0AA85G4T1-F1
#
_cell.length_a   1.000
_cell.length_b   1.000
_cell.length_c   1.000
_cell.angle_alpha   90.00
_cell.angle_beta   90.00
_cell.angle_gamma   90.00
#
_symmetry.space_group_name_H-M   'P 1'
#
loop_
_entity.id
_entity.type
_entity.pdbx_description
1 polymer ?
#
loop_
_entity_poly.entity_id
_entity_poly.type
_entity_poly.pdbx_seq_one_letter_code
_entity_poly.pdbx_strand_id
1 'polypeptide(L)'
;MQKSLLTFFTRSPKPLSETSNKICPESSKSTNSPVAFLRPPGECDDENMSSPTTSSVSKRRRVIIESSDDEDEASVLSKEKTESVNKHDPVRQNGKKINEATDESLLETSVVAQVNEAFEDESVSWTHLSLPFLEPSKIKDINGRRPDHPEYDSHTLYVPEEFKTKQTPGMRQWWELKSQYTDVILFFKVGKFYEMYHMDAMIGVKELGLVFMKGSFAHCGFPEVAFPRMADQLVRKGYKVARIEQTESIDAMNERCKRKSSSEKVVRREVCQIITPGTCTASTRSEISDVKAVETGDVENGDEGFRDLINLAHPDSFLLAVVESHGDKSYPFAFGIGLLNASTGKINIGQFLDDRHCSRLRTFLSHYPPNQLLIERGTAGSAIKSLIKTSLSCVPTEFLTPTKQFWSAKNTVQELETADYFPKQTSNTVDPNHVSKVSSFPDKENWPDVLLNMLSEDDPLGRTVKSEWELAFRCLGALIYYLRYCLIDREVLSLGFIDVYVPIDMKNANSQRSPGSIELFYDTQSQMVLDNITLSNLDIIRNNVDGSQEGSLLQRLNTCCTFFGRRLLRQWITAPPCNPNVIRQRQLAIENLISVSDIIPKLREKLAQLPDLERLITKIHLLGSKGDKNHPDSRAIIFEEVQYSRKNIIDFVATLDGFELSYKIINEINHYPLSSAYLKKLVTLTNLGGNFPDITEKINYFKNAFDAEKAKREGRITPEPGIDPEYDESLSEIKRIVEDMDRFLLKWSKTFGTRLAYWGTGRNRYQIEIPESLASRVPNSWQLSSQRKGVKRYTCSETQEWLSELTAAEERKDASLRSIMQHIFSSFSESFTHWHMAMSCLAELDCLIALYLYSINASDVMCLPEFIDLNSSTEPLLEIVDGIHPCLINTFSGGDIISNDIKLGTTSSMINSPTQHHTLHDMFNNASVILVTGPNMGGKSTLMRQAALLVILAHLGCRIPAKSCKLTPVDRIFSRLGASDRMLSGESTFLVELSETASILHHITPHSLVLMDELGRGTSTHDGSALAGAVVSYLAKPNGRFFNGSGPRTLFSTHYHSLVDQVANKDRSTSDEDINHLCIGLGHMACMVEAESESTNGLENITFLYKFIPGACPKSYGFNAARLAMLPDKVIRLGLAKAKEFEKTTATFACVRKLLQGPVTVEDLRQWNSKLKAFL
;
A
#
# COMPACT_ATOMS: atom_id res chain seq x y z
N MET A 1 -2.74 37.23 20.53
CA MET A 1 -2.50 36.21 19.48
C MET A 1 -1.25 35.38 19.77
N GLN A 2 -0.01 35.89 19.67
CA GLN A 2 1.21 35.06 19.84
C GLN A 2 1.27 34.20 21.13
N LYS A 3 0.86 34.73 22.30
CA LYS A 3 0.75 33.94 23.55
C LYS A 3 -0.32 32.83 23.56
N SER A 4 -1.15 32.72 22.51
CA SER A 4 -2.21 31.70 22.38
C SER A 4 -1.82 30.51 21.49
N LEU A 5 -0.69 30.60 20.78
CA LEU A 5 -0.18 29.50 19.94
C LEU A 5 0.66 28.49 20.72
N LEU A 6 1.31 28.94 21.82
CA LEU A 6 2.17 28.09 22.65
C LEU A 6 1.39 27.03 23.45
N THR A 7 0.09 27.24 23.66
CA THR A 7 -0.80 26.36 24.44
C THR A 7 -1.40 25.21 23.63
N PHE A 8 -1.19 25.18 22.31
CA PHE A 8 -1.83 24.21 21.41
C PHE A 8 -1.00 22.92 21.20
N PHE A 9 0.32 22.99 21.39
CA PHE A 9 1.26 21.90 21.06
C PHE A 9 1.71 21.04 22.26
N THR A 10 1.10 21.20 23.44
CA THR A 10 1.63 20.68 24.72
C THR A 10 0.62 19.90 25.55
N ARG A 11 -0.32 19.19 24.91
CA ARG A 11 -1.23 18.24 25.57
C ARG A 11 -1.25 16.86 24.92
N SER A 12 -0.64 15.89 25.60
CA SER A 12 -1.04 14.49 25.52
C SER A 12 -2.37 14.25 26.27
N PRO A 13 -3.17 13.25 25.89
CA PRO A 13 -4.40 12.91 26.60
C PRO A 13 -4.11 12.15 27.90
N LYS A 14 -4.85 12.47 28.97
CA LYS A 14 -5.07 11.59 30.13
C LYS A 14 -6.58 11.44 30.37
N PRO A 15 -7.05 10.30 30.90
CA PRO A 15 -8.47 9.96 30.94
C PRO A 15 -9.26 10.84 31.91
N LEU A 16 -10.52 11.12 31.56
CA LEU A 16 -11.46 11.83 32.44
C LEU A 16 -12.10 10.85 33.43
N SER A 17 -11.84 11.08 34.71
CA SER A 17 -12.59 10.50 35.84
C SER A 17 -13.58 11.51 36.41
N GLU A 18 -14.49 11.02 37.24
CA GLU A 18 -15.68 11.72 37.71
C GLU A 18 -15.40 12.83 38.74
N THR A 19 -16.22 13.90 38.77
CA THR A 19 -17.24 14.14 39.82
C THR A 19 -17.66 15.62 39.99
N SER A 20 -18.97 15.85 39.97
CA SER A 20 -19.67 16.92 40.72
C SER A 20 -19.46 18.39 40.25
N ASN A 21 -20.25 19.40 40.65
CA ASN A 21 -21.24 19.47 41.76
C ASN A 21 -22.38 20.48 41.46
N LYS A 22 -23.61 20.16 41.91
CA LYS A 22 -24.75 21.05 42.30
C LYS A 22 -25.23 22.18 41.37
N ILE A 23 -26.54 22.15 41.10
CA ILE A 23 -27.55 23.05 41.70
C ILE A 23 -28.93 22.36 41.69
N CYS A 24 -29.80 22.66 42.66
CA CYS A 24 -31.20 22.24 42.72
C CYS A 24 -32.09 23.48 42.98
N PRO A 25 -33.39 23.44 42.65
CA PRO A 25 -34.35 23.05 43.71
C PRO A 25 -35.60 22.26 43.23
N GLU A 26 -36.20 21.53 44.18
CA GLU A 26 -37.66 21.34 44.45
C GLU A 26 -38.68 20.96 43.32
N SER A 27 -39.75 20.19 43.59
CA SER A 27 -40.09 19.27 44.70
C SER A 27 -41.32 18.40 44.33
N SER A 28 -41.77 17.56 45.28
CA SER A 28 -42.95 16.64 45.24
C SER A 28 -42.76 15.30 44.52
N LYS A 29 -43.48 14.22 44.84
CA LYS A 29 -43.86 13.55 46.12
C LYS A 29 -44.73 12.32 45.74
N SER A 30 -44.80 11.28 46.60
CA SER A 30 -45.76 10.14 46.54
C SER A 30 -45.66 9.20 45.29
N THR A 31 -45.88 7.87 45.36
CA THR A 31 -46.18 6.96 46.49
C THR A 31 -45.88 5.48 46.16
N ASN A 32 -45.70 4.68 47.23
CA ASN A 32 -46.03 3.25 47.39
C ASN A 32 -45.23 2.11 46.70
N SER A 33 -44.59 1.34 47.59
CA SER A 33 -44.27 -0.11 47.59
C SER A 33 -45.54 -1.02 47.61
N PRO A 34 -45.51 -2.36 47.83
CA PRO A 34 -44.42 -3.33 48.12
C PRO A 34 -44.37 -4.51 47.08
N VAL A 35 -43.68 -5.66 47.18
CA VAL A 35 -43.43 -6.70 48.23
C VAL A 35 -42.18 -7.51 47.81
N ALA A 36 -41.20 -7.98 48.61
CA ALA A 36 -40.95 -8.24 50.05
C ALA A 36 -41.05 -9.72 50.52
N PHE A 37 -40.14 -10.11 51.43
CA PHE A 37 -40.05 -11.41 52.18
C PHE A 37 -39.46 -12.63 51.42
N LEU A 38 -38.70 -13.57 52.04
CA LEU A 38 -38.16 -13.63 53.43
C LEU A 38 -36.83 -14.45 53.55
N ARG A 39 -36.21 -14.31 54.73
CA ARG A 39 -34.98 -14.90 55.34
C ARG A 39 -35.36 -16.10 56.26
N PRO A 40 -34.48 -16.68 57.14
CA PRO A 40 -33.05 -17.10 57.13
C PRO A 40 -32.93 -18.57 57.72
N PRO A 41 -32.10 -18.99 58.72
CA PRO A 41 -30.71 -18.68 59.15
C PRO A 41 -29.82 -19.96 59.39
N GLY A 42 -28.75 -19.88 60.21
CA GLY A 42 -27.88 -20.98 60.69
C GLY A 42 -26.37 -20.74 60.46
N GLU A 43 -25.52 -20.21 61.35
CA GLU A 43 -25.15 -20.48 62.78
C GLU A 43 -24.13 -21.64 62.96
N CYS A 44 -23.00 -21.52 63.69
CA CYS A 44 -22.42 -20.38 64.45
C CYS A 44 -21.15 -19.79 63.76
N ASP A 45 -19.90 -19.60 64.29
CA ASP A 45 -19.16 -19.95 65.53
C ASP A 45 -18.06 -18.88 65.83
N ASP A 46 -17.43 -18.92 67.02
CA ASP A 46 -16.55 -17.90 67.65
C ASP A 46 -15.01 -18.20 67.55
N GLU A 47 -14.00 -17.44 68.05
CA GLU A 47 -13.94 -16.31 69.02
C GLU A 47 -12.64 -15.44 68.93
N ASN A 48 -12.75 -14.16 69.34
CA ASN A 48 -11.79 -13.30 70.09
C ASN A 48 -10.41 -12.72 69.62
N MET A 49 -10.28 -11.41 69.87
CA MET A 49 -9.16 -10.63 70.49
C MET A 49 -7.94 -10.01 69.73
N SER A 50 -8.04 -8.67 69.60
CA SER A 50 -7.04 -7.63 69.97
C SER A 50 -5.83 -7.27 69.09
N SER A 51 -5.46 -5.98 69.12
CA SER A 51 -4.23 -5.35 68.58
C SER A 51 -3.32 -4.87 69.74
N PRO A 52 -2.09 -4.31 69.52
CA PRO A 52 -2.01 -2.84 69.37
C PRO A 52 -0.76 -2.20 68.65
N THR A 53 -0.99 -1.01 68.08
CA THR A 53 -0.14 0.23 68.09
C THR A 53 1.37 0.31 67.69
N THR A 54 1.62 0.94 66.52
CA THR A 54 2.44 2.18 66.26
C THR A 54 3.95 2.34 66.63
N SER A 55 4.60 3.25 65.85
CA SER A 55 5.75 4.14 66.20
C SER A 55 7.20 3.62 66.01
N SER A 56 8.28 4.42 65.79
CA SER A 56 8.41 5.77 65.16
C SER A 56 9.88 6.24 64.96
N VAL A 57 10.17 6.94 63.85
CA VAL A 57 10.94 8.23 63.78
C VAL A 57 12.46 8.29 64.14
N SER A 58 13.30 8.16 63.09
CA SER A 58 14.31 9.17 62.63
C SER A 58 15.77 9.27 63.15
N LYS A 59 16.64 9.72 62.21
CA LYS A 59 17.80 10.66 62.33
C LYS A 59 19.02 10.17 63.17
N ARG A 60 20.29 10.56 62.91
CA ARG A 60 20.87 11.74 62.20
C ARG A 60 22.35 11.48 61.76
N ARG A 61 22.79 12.16 60.68
CA ARG A 61 24.08 12.89 60.43
C ARG A 61 25.24 12.78 61.47
N ARG A 62 26.54 12.92 61.12
CA ARG A 62 27.21 13.94 60.25
C ARG A 62 28.75 13.71 60.14
N VAL A 63 29.47 14.57 59.36
CA VAL A 63 30.89 15.05 59.57
C VAL A 63 32.03 14.05 59.22
N ILE A 64 33.16 14.40 58.55
CA ILE A 64 33.61 15.61 57.80
C ILE A 64 34.87 15.33 56.91
N ILE A 65 35.04 16.06 55.78
CA ILE A 65 36.25 16.77 55.19
C ILE A 65 37.69 16.14 55.29
N GLU A 66 38.70 16.29 54.39
CA GLU A 66 39.04 17.13 53.17
C GLU A 66 39.60 16.19 52.01
N SER A 67 39.91 16.59 50.74
CA SER A 67 41.18 17.08 50.08
C SER A 67 42.50 16.28 50.36
N SER A 68 43.58 16.26 49.55
CA SER A 68 43.98 16.79 48.20
C SER A 68 45.41 16.28 47.83
N ASP A 69 46.04 16.33 46.64
CA ASP A 69 45.68 16.34 45.18
C ASP A 69 47.03 16.22 44.35
N ASP A 70 47.08 16.64 43.06
CA ASP A 70 48.22 16.88 42.12
C ASP A 70 49.02 15.74 41.36
N GLU A 71 49.00 15.90 40.02
CA GLU A 71 49.94 15.70 38.86
C GLU A 71 51.07 14.62 38.71
N ASP A 72 51.15 14.13 37.46
CA ASP A 72 52.33 13.94 36.57
C ASP A 72 53.15 12.64 36.27
N GLU A 73 53.51 12.56 34.97
CA GLU A 73 54.60 11.88 34.22
C GLU A 73 55.02 10.38 34.36
N ALA A 74 54.86 9.67 33.22
CA ALA A 74 55.91 8.99 32.43
C ALA A 74 56.76 7.77 32.95
N SER A 75 56.33 6.57 32.49
CA SER A 75 57.10 5.72 31.53
C SER A 75 58.14 4.62 31.96
N VAL A 76 58.27 3.62 31.08
CA VAL A 76 59.51 2.87 30.68
C VAL A 76 60.08 1.71 31.56
N LEU A 77 60.35 0.56 30.90
CA LEU A 77 61.13 -0.66 31.32
C LEU A 77 60.56 -1.50 32.50
N SER A 78 60.86 -2.81 32.68
CA SER A 78 61.25 -3.89 31.74
C SER A 78 61.27 -5.30 32.37
N LYS A 79 61.09 -6.35 31.54
CA LYS A 79 61.76 -7.68 31.58
C LYS A 79 61.71 -8.60 32.83
N GLU A 80 61.34 -9.86 32.56
CA GLU A 80 61.91 -11.11 33.17
C GLU A 80 61.54 -11.37 34.66
N LYS A 81 61.48 -12.61 35.21
CA LYS A 81 61.71 -13.97 34.69
C LYS A 81 61.11 -15.09 35.59
N THR A 82 60.51 -16.12 34.95
CA THR A 82 60.52 -17.57 35.32
C THR A 82 60.06 -18.11 36.70
N GLU A 83 59.82 -19.44 36.69
CA GLU A 83 59.56 -20.38 37.81
C GLU A 83 58.15 -20.32 38.43
N SER A 84 57.24 -21.31 38.39
CA SER A 84 57.23 -22.78 38.22
C SER A 84 57.49 -23.64 39.47
N VAL A 85 56.48 -24.41 39.93
CA VAL A 85 56.58 -25.84 40.32
C VAL A 85 55.21 -26.44 40.71
N ASN A 86 54.69 -27.29 39.81
CA ASN A 86 54.06 -28.63 39.99
C ASN A 86 53.21 -29.04 41.22
N LYS A 87 52.26 -29.97 40.89
CA LYS A 87 51.58 -31.01 41.72
C LYS A 87 50.34 -30.57 42.54
N HIS A 88 49.33 -31.44 42.77
CA HIS A 88 49.19 -32.90 42.53
C HIS A 88 47.74 -33.30 42.18
N ASP A 89 47.53 -34.19 41.20
CA ASP A 89 46.29 -34.99 41.05
C ASP A 89 46.23 -36.14 42.08
N PRO A 90 45.04 -36.72 42.32
CA PRO A 90 44.85 -38.11 41.86
C PRO A 90 43.52 -38.39 41.13
N VAL A 91 43.60 -39.29 40.14
CA VAL A 91 42.53 -39.69 39.19
C VAL A 91 41.83 -40.99 39.62
N ARG A 92 40.48 -41.09 39.46
CA ARG A 92 39.66 -42.26 39.02
C ARG A 92 38.16 -42.10 39.41
N GLN A 93 37.15 -42.62 38.70
CA GLN A 93 36.99 -43.04 37.27
C GLN A 93 35.50 -43.39 36.97
N ASN A 94 35.08 -43.22 35.71
CA ASN A 94 33.97 -43.90 35.00
C ASN A 94 32.49 -43.51 35.26
N GLY A 95 31.77 -43.19 34.18
CA GLY A 95 30.30 -43.10 34.13
C GLY A 95 29.76 -42.37 32.89
N LYS A 96 29.53 -43.07 31.76
CA LYS A 96 28.99 -42.46 30.52
C LYS A 96 27.51 -42.07 30.66
N LYS A 97 27.14 -40.86 30.23
CA LYS A 97 26.27 -40.64 29.05
C LYS A 97 26.25 -39.16 28.62
N ILE A 98 25.84 -38.94 27.37
CA ILE A 98 25.67 -37.62 26.74
C ILE A 98 24.19 -37.24 26.87
N ASN A 99 23.91 -35.96 27.13
CA ASN A 99 22.75 -35.22 26.64
C ASN A 99 23.11 -33.73 26.75
N GLU A 100 22.92 -32.97 25.67
CA GLU A 100 23.07 -31.51 25.67
C GLU A 100 21.71 -30.88 25.99
N ALA A 101 21.71 -29.86 26.85
CA ALA A 101 20.55 -29.02 27.15
C ALA A 101 21.05 -27.60 27.42
N THR A 102 20.89 -26.72 26.44
CA THR A 102 21.20 -25.29 26.53
C THR A 102 20.00 -24.54 27.09
N ASP A 103 20.05 -24.18 28.37
CA ASP A 103 19.00 -23.45 29.06
C ASP A 103 19.34 -21.94 29.13
N GLU A 104 19.24 -21.26 27.99
CA GLU A 104 19.45 -19.80 27.84
C GLU A 104 18.19 -19.12 27.31
N SER A 105 17.20 -18.89 28.18
CA SER A 105 16.02 -18.06 27.85
C SER A 105 15.36 -17.30 29.02
N LEU A 106 15.68 -17.64 30.28
CA LEU A 106 14.93 -17.19 31.47
C LEU A 106 15.61 -16.08 32.31
N LEU A 107 16.42 -15.21 31.70
CA LEU A 107 17.18 -14.18 32.44
C LEU A 107 17.00 -12.72 31.96
N GLU A 108 16.39 -12.44 30.81
CA GLU A 108 16.29 -11.06 30.30
C GLU A 108 15.00 -10.32 30.69
N THR A 109 13.87 -11.01 30.91
CA THR A 109 12.55 -10.36 31.03
C THR A 109 12.29 -9.70 32.40
N SER A 110 12.89 -10.21 33.48
CA SER A 110 12.62 -9.71 34.85
C SER A 110 13.42 -8.46 35.24
N VAL A 111 14.60 -8.28 34.65
CA VAL A 111 15.51 -7.15 34.97
C VAL A 111 15.03 -5.85 34.32
N VAL A 112 14.44 -5.92 33.13
CA VAL A 112 13.99 -4.73 32.36
C VAL A 112 12.86 -3.99 33.08
N ALA A 113 11.94 -4.70 33.75
CA ALA A 113 10.80 -4.09 34.44
C ALA A 113 11.24 -3.22 35.63
N GLN A 114 12.22 -3.65 36.42
CA GLN A 114 12.62 -2.96 37.66
C GLN A 114 13.57 -1.76 37.47
N VAL A 115 14.03 -1.49 36.24
CA VAL A 115 14.90 -0.33 35.94
C VAL A 115 14.10 0.89 35.48
N ASN A 116 12.88 0.70 34.94
CA ASN A 116 12.10 1.79 34.34
C ASN A 116 11.37 2.70 35.35
N GLU A 117 11.13 2.25 36.59
CA GLU A 117 10.52 3.11 37.63
C GLU A 117 11.50 4.12 38.27
N ALA A 118 12.77 4.13 37.86
CA ALA A 118 13.85 4.90 38.50
C ALA A 118 14.24 6.22 37.78
N PHE A 119 13.51 6.64 36.74
CA PHE A 119 13.92 7.76 35.87
C PHE A 119 12.84 8.81 35.54
N GLU A 120 11.73 8.89 36.29
CA GLU A 120 10.79 10.04 36.25
C GLU A 120 11.20 11.18 37.22
N ASP A 121 12.49 11.47 37.34
CA ASP A 121 13.03 12.53 38.22
C ASP A 121 13.59 13.73 37.42
N GLU A 122 13.65 14.92 38.04
CA GLU A 122 13.61 16.19 37.30
C GLU A 122 14.90 16.57 36.50
N SER A 123 14.70 17.20 35.33
CA SER A 123 15.58 18.23 34.73
C SER A 123 16.86 17.84 33.94
N VAL A 124 16.93 16.69 33.27
CA VAL A 124 18.03 16.39 32.31
C VAL A 124 17.97 17.28 31.05
N SER A 125 18.60 18.45 31.10
CA SER A 125 18.71 19.38 29.97
C SER A 125 19.83 18.99 29.01
N TRP A 126 19.50 18.28 27.92
CA TRP A 126 20.47 17.86 26.92
C TRP A 126 21.21 19.02 26.26
N THR A 127 22.54 18.88 26.10
CA THR A 127 23.44 19.88 25.49
C THR A 127 22.94 20.46 24.16
N HIS A 128 22.39 19.65 23.26
CA HIS A 128 21.90 20.13 21.96
C HIS A 128 20.75 21.16 22.07
N LEU A 129 19.95 21.13 23.14
CA LEU A 129 18.88 22.11 23.39
C LEU A 129 19.44 23.49 23.80
N SER A 130 20.72 23.56 24.17
CA SER A 130 21.41 24.80 24.55
C SER A 130 22.20 25.46 23.40
N LEU A 131 22.23 24.85 22.21
CA LEU A 131 23.02 25.33 21.06
C LEU A 131 22.32 26.54 20.38
N PRO A 132 22.89 27.75 20.37
CA PRO A 132 22.17 28.95 19.94
C PRO A 132 21.76 28.99 18.46
N PHE A 133 22.36 28.14 17.60
CA PHE A 133 21.99 28.03 16.19
C PHE A 133 20.83 27.05 15.94
N LEU A 134 20.43 26.26 16.93
CA LEU A 134 19.26 25.37 16.89
C LEU A 134 18.00 26.00 17.49
N GLU A 135 18.10 27.15 18.16
CA GLU A 135 16.93 27.88 18.64
C GLU A 135 15.97 28.20 17.47
N PRO A 136 14.67 27.90 17.56
CA PRO A 136 13.71 28.13 16.46
C PRO A 136 13.64 29.59 15.96
N SER A 137 14.08 30.56 16.76
CA SER A 137 14.19 31.98 16.41
C SER A 137 15.44 32.33 15.60
N LYS A 138 16.48 31.49 15.65
CA LYS A 138 17.83 31.72 15.07
C LYS A 138 18.21 30.71 13.99
N ILE A 139 17.49 29.60 13.86
CA ILE A 139 17.71 28.55 12.86
C ILE A 139 17.77 29.10 11.43
N LYS A 140 18.67 28.52 10.63
CA LYS A 140 18.98 28.90 9.25
C LYS A 140 19.32 27.68 8.42
N ASP A 141 19.12 27.76 7.10
CA ASP A 141 19.59 26.77 6.14
C ASP A 141 21.10 26.89 5.90
N ILE A 142 21.71 25.96 5.16
CA ILE A 142 23.16 25.97 4.89
C ILE A 142 23.65 27.24 4.17
N ASN A 143 22.76 27.97 3.50
CA ASN A 143 23.03 29.26 2.83
C ASN A 143 22.84 30.47 3.76
N GLY A 144 22.55 30.24 5.04
CA GLY A 144 22.35 31.28 6.06
C GLY A 144 20.96 31.95 6.04
N ARG A 145 20.02 31.42 5.25
CA ARG A 145 18.66 31.95 5.07
C ARG A 145 17.77 31.45 6.21
N ARG A 146 16.77 32.25 6.62
CA ARG A 146 15.84 31.90 7.72
C ARG A 146 14.50 31.36 7.16
N PRO A 147 13.67 30.66 7.95
CA PRO A 147 12.43 30.04 7.49
C PRO A 147 11.39 30.98 6.84
N ASP A 148 11.52 32.29 7.01
CA ASP A 148 10.72 33.34 6.36
C ASP A 148 11.19 33.68 4.92
N HIS A 149 12.32 33.14 4.45
CA HIS A 149 12.86 33.39 3.13
C HIS A 149 12.28 32.46 2.05
N PRO A 150 11.87 32.95 0.85
CA PRO A 150 11.24 32.10 -0.19
C PRO A 150 12.09 30.91 -0.66
N GLU A 151 13.41 31.08 -0.75
CA GLU A 151 14.36 30.00 -1.07
C GLU A 151 15.01 29.36 0.18
N TYR A 152 14.36 29.38 1.35
CA TYR A 152 14.85 28.66 2.53
C TYR A 152 14.82 27.14 2.30
N ASP A 153 15.93 26.44 2.51
CA ASP A 153 15.98 24.98 2.40
C ASP A 153 15.88 24.27 3.76
N SER A 154 14.68 23.77 4.06
CA SER A 154 14.36 23.00 5.28
C SER A 154 15.09 21.66 5.41
N HIS A 155 15.69 21.13 4.32
CA HIS A 155 16.49 19.92 4.38
C HIS A 155 17.90 20.16 4.97
N THR A 156 18.29 21.42 5.15
CA THR A 156 19.66 21.79 5.54
C THR A 156 19.71 22.73 6.76
N LEU A 157 20.87 22.79 7.42
CA LEU A 157 21.08 23.56 8.64
C LEU A 157 22.42 24.29 8.63
N TYR A 158 22.42 25.56 8.96
CA TYR A 158 23.64 26.30 9.29
C TYR A 158 24.24 25.82 10.62
N VAL A 159 25.31 25.02 10.53
CA VAL A 159 26.16 24.67 11.66
C VAL A 159 27.46 25.49 11.56
N PRO A 160 27.79 26.36 12.54
CA PRO A 160 28.97 27.21 12.45
C PRO A 160 30.28 26.42 12.32
N GLU A 161 31.19 26.87 11.44
CA GLU A 161 32.51 26.22 11.28
C GLU A 161 33.35 26.24 12.56
N GLU A 162 33.26 27.32 13.34
CA GLU A 162 33.82 27.40 14.70
C GLU A 162 33.27 26.38 15.69
N PHE A 163 32.08 25.82 15.44
CA PHE A 163 31.50 24.76 16.25
C PHE A 163 31.95 23.38 15.74
N LYS A 164 31.91 23.17 14.41
CA LYS A 164 32.39 21.93 13.76
C LYS A 164 33.86 21.63 14.08
N THR A 165 34.72 22.64 13.98
CA THR A 165 36.17 22.52 14.27
C THR A 165 36.49 22.25 15.74
N LYS A 166 35.54 22.47 16.66
CA LYS A 166 35.66 22.13 18.10
C LYS A 166 35.10 20.74 18.43
N GLN A 167 34.47 20.03 17.49
CA GLN A 167 33.97 18.66 17.70
C GLN A 167 35.08 17.62 17.54
N THR A 168 34.89 16.45 18.15
CA THR A 168 35.72 15.26 17.83
C THR A 168 35.52 14.87 16.36
N PRO A 169 36.50 14.27 15.66
CA PRO A 169 36.40 14.05 14.21
C PRO A 169 35.18 13.22 13.77
N GLY A 170 34.73 12.24 14.58
CA GLY A 170 33.51 11.47 14.30
C GLY A 170 32.23 12.30 14.50
N MET A 171 32.15 13.09 15.58
CA MET A 171 31.01 13.99 15.82
C MET A 171 30.98 15.14 14.79
N ARG A 172 32.15 15.59 14.31
CA ARG A 172 32.25 16.54 13.20
C ARG A 172 31.66 15.97 11.91
N GLN A 173 32.02 14.75 11.51
CA GLN A 173 31.40 14.05 10.37
C GLN A 173 29.86 14.00 10.52
N TRP A 174 29.36 13.67 11.71
CA TRP A 174 27.92 13.65 11.97
C TRP A 174 27.25 15.03 11.82
N TRP A 175 27.85 16.10 12.38
CA TRP A 175 27.31 17.46 12.21
C TRP A 175 27.41 17.98 10.78
N GLU A 176 28.43 17.57 10.02
CA GLU A 176 28.54 17.87 8.59
C GLU A 176 27.43 17.16 7.79
N LEU A 177 27.13 15.89 8.07
CA LEU A 177 25.99 15.18 7.47
C LEU A 177 24.64 15.78 7.93
N LYS A 178 24.44 16.04 9.22
CA LYS A 178 23.21 16.66 9.75
C LYS A 178 22.97 18.07 9.19
N SER A 179 24.03 18.79 8.81
CA SER A 179 23.92 20.09 8.12
C SER A 179 23.37 20.00 6.68
N GLN A 180 23.45 18.81 6.06
CA GLN A 180 22.94 18.52 4.71
C GLN A 180 21.62 17.72 4.72
N TYR A 181 21.36 16.99 5.81
CA TYR A 181 20.24 16.07 5.99
C TYR A 181 19.57 16.33 7.35
N THR A 182 19.05 17.54 7.53
CA THR A 182 18.51 18.05 8.80
C THR A 182 17.17 17.41 9.18
N ASP A 183 16.34 17.12 8.17
CA ASP A 183 15.02 16.49 8.29
C ASP A 183 15.06 14.95 8.22
N VAL A 184 16.27 14.36 8.21
CA VAL A 184 16.50 12.92 8.12
C VAL A 184 17.16 12.42 9.40
N ILE A 185 16.66 11.30 9.94
CA ILE A 185 17.23 10.63 11.10
C ILE A 185 18.48 9.86 10.65
N LEU A 186 19.62 10.11 11.30
CA LEU A 186 20.91 9.55 10.89
C LEU A 186 21.24 8.31 11.71
N PHE A 187 21.17 7.12 11.09
CA PHE A 187 21.71 5.89 11.64
C PHE A 187 23.20 5.82 11.30
N PHE A 188 24.05 6.23 12.25
CA PHE A 188 25.48 6.49 12.03
C PHE A 188 26.34 5.30 12.46
N LYS A 189 27.02 4.63 11.52
CA LYS A 189 27.76 3.39 11.79
C LYS A 189 29.00 3.61 12.66
N VAL A 190 29.07 2.94 13.81
CA VAL A 190 30.20 2.92 14.74
C VAL A 190 30.53 1.46 15.07
N GLY A 191 31.45 0.87 14.31
CA GLY A 191 31.72 -0.55 14.36
C GLY A 191 30.48 -1.36 13.98
N LYS A 192 30.11 -2.33 14.82
CA LYS A 192 28.92 -3.18 14.62
C LYS A 192 27.57 -2.52 15.00
N PHE A 193 27.56 -1.26 15.43
CA PHE A 193 26.35 -0.56 15.90
C PHE A 193 25.99 0.62 14.99
N TYR A 194 24.70 0.90 14.85
CA TYR A 194 24.22 2.21 14.41
C TYR A 194 23.93 3.05 15.65
N GLU A 195 24.59 4.20 15.75
CA GLU A 195 24.42 5.19 16.81
C GLU A 195 23.57 6.37 16.30
N MET A 196 22.80 6.96 17.22
CA MET A 196 21.90 8.08 17.00
C MET A 196 22.22 9.16 18.04
N TYR A 197 22.41 10.41 17.62
CA TYR A 197 22.84 11.49 18.52
C TYR A 197 21.84 12.65 18.58
N HIS A 198 21.89 13.40 19.68
CA HIS A 198 21.21 14.69 19.86
C HIS A 198 19.70 14.59 19.62
N MET A 199 19.15 15.28 18.61
CA MET A 199 17.73 15.22 18.28
C MET A 199 17.28 13.84 17.80
N ASP A 200 18.15 13.11 17.08
CA ASP A 200 17.83 11.77 16.56
C ASP A 200 17.70 10.79 17.73
N ALA A 201 18.60 10.87 18.71
CA ALA A 201 18.55 10.04 19.92
C ALA A 201 17.23 10.17 20.68
N MET A 202 16.68 11.39 20.78
CA MET A 202 15.38 11.59 21.44
C MET A 202 14.22 10.93 20.67
N ILE A 203 14.30 10.88 19.33
CA ILE A 203 13.33 10.15 18.52
C ILE A 203 13.54 8.63 18.68
N GLY A 204 14.79 8.16 18.70
CA GLY A 204 15.11 6.73 18.93
C GLY A 204 14.55 6.21 20.26
N VAL A 205 14.74 6.93 21.36
CA VAL A 205 14.15 6.56 22.66
C VAL A 205 12.62 6.61 22.62
N LYS A 206 12.04 7.69 22.09
CA LYS A 206 10.57 7.89 22.07
C LYS A 206 9.82 6.92 21.14
N GLU A 207 10.38 6.60 19.97
CA GLU A 207 9.68 5.92 18.88
C GLU A 207 10.10 4.47 18.64
N LEU A 208 11.30 4.07 19.10
CA LEU A 208 11.83 2.70 18.98
C LEU A 208 12.04 2.02 20.34
N GLY A 209 11.75 2.70 21.46
CA GLY A 209 11.93 2.14 22.81
C GLY A 209 13.39 1.91 23.20
N LEU A 210 14.34 2.61 22.56
CA LEU A 210 15.76 2.56 22.92
C LEU A 210 16.02 3.23 24.28
N VAL A 211 17.16 2.94 24.89
CA VAL A 211 17.60 3.54 26.18
C VAL A 211 18.72 4.55 25.92
N PHE A 212 18.73 5.67 26.66
CA PHE A 212 19.83 6.64 26.61
C PHE A 212 21.12 6.04 27.20
N MET A 213 22.20 6.13 26.45
CA MET A 213 23.55 5.78 26.89
C MET A 213 24.12 6.89 27.79
N LYS A 214 25.00 6.51 28.73
CA LYS A 214 25.61 7.47 29.67
C LYS A 214 26.46 8.52 28.94
N GLY A 215 26.10 9.79 29.03
CA GLY A 215 26.84 10.90 28.42
C GLY A 215 26.22 12.27 28.72
N SER A 216 26.93 13.34 28.34
CA SER A 216 26.45 14.73 28.46
C SER A 216 25.55 15.18 27.29
N PHE A 217 25.32 14.31 26.32
CA PHE A 217 24.44 14.52 25.18
C PHE A 217 23.55 13.30 24.99
N ALA A 218 22.33 13.53 24.48
CA ALA A 218 21.41 12.45 24.13
C ALA A 218 22.05 11.52 23.09
N HIS A 219 22.17 10.24 23.43
CA HIS A 219 22.78 9.21 22.61
C HIS A 219 22.07 7.87 22.87
N CYS A 220 21.73 7.13 21.81
CA CYS A 220 21.31 5.74 21.86
C CYS A 220 21.75 5.00 20.59
N GLY A 221 21.71 3.67 20.57
CA GLY A 221 22.08 2.88 19.39
C GLY A 221 21.60 1.43 19.44
N PHE A 222 21.81 0.70 18.36
CA PHE A 222 21.39 -0.70 18.19
C PHE A 222 22.35 -1.46 17.24
N PRO A 223 22.46 -2.80 17.33
CA PRO A 223 23.38 -3.59 16.50
C PRO A 223 22.95 -3.67 15.03
N GLU A 224 23.91 -3.91 14.13
CA GLU A 224 23.73 -3.93 12.66
C GLU A 224 22.51 -4.72 12.20
N VAL A 225 22.33 -5.94 12.73
CA VAL A 225 21.23 -6.88 12.39
C VAL A 225 19.84 -6.27 12.61
N ALA A 226 19.68 -5.34 13.56
CA ALA A 226 18.40 -4.72 13.88
C ALA A 226 18.00 -3.59 12.92
N PHE A 227 18.90 -3.14 12.02
CA PHE A 227 18.66 -2.01 11.10
C PHE A 227 17.32 -2.06 10.35
N PRO A 228 16.92 -3.17 9.68
CA PRO A 228 15.71 -3.17 8.88
C PRO A 228 14.45 -2.91 9.73
N ARG A 229 14.37 -3.53 10.92
CA ARG A 229 13.26 -3.36 11.86
C ARG A 229 13.19 -1.92 12.41
N MET A 230 14.33 -1.34 12.77
CA MET A 230 14.39 0.02 13.31
C MET A 230 14.11 1.09 12.24
N ALA A 231 14.56 0.86 11.00
CA ALA A 231 14.27 1.76 9.88
C ALA A 231 12.78 1.73 9.52
N ASP A 232 12.20 0.54 9.34
CA ASP A 232 10.80 0.37 8.96
C ASP A 232 9.83 0.92 10.04
N GLN A 233 10.11 0.76 11.34
CA GLN A 233 9.31 1.36 12.40
C GLN A 233 9.28 2.91 12.36
N LEU A 234 10.41 3.56 12.05
CA LEU A 234 10.45 5.01 11.88
C LEU A 234 9.76 5.45 10.58
N VAL A 235 9.97 4.72 9.49
CA VAL A 235 9.39 5.04 8.17
C VAL A 235 7.88 4.85 8.14
N ARG A 236 7.33 3.80 8.79
CA ARG A 236 5.86 3.66 8.99
C ARG A 236 5.24 4.81 9.80
N LYS A 237 6.04 5.49 10.65
CA LYS A 237 5.64 6.69 11.40
C LYS A 237 5.85 8.01 10.62
N GLY A 238 6.26 7.93 9.35
CA GLY A 238 6.44 9.09 8.45
C GLY A 238 7.81 9.76 8.50
N TYR A 239 8.76 9.22 9.27
CA TYR A 239 10.13 9.76 9.31
C TYR A 239 10.96 9.32 8.08
N LYS A 240 12.01 10.08 7.79
CA LYS A 240 13.06 9.73 6.82
C LYS A 240 14.27 9.19 7.59
N VAL A 241 14.92 8.15 7.07
CA VAL A 241 16.05 7.48 7.73
C VAL A 241 17.23 7.36 6.75
N ALA A 242 18.41 7.86 7.11
CA ALA A 242 19.64 7.69 6.34
C ALA A 242 20.49 6.56 6.94
N ARG A 243 20.88 5.59 6.09
CA ARG A 243 21.92 4.60 6.41
C ARG A 243 23.28 5.22 6.10
N ILE A 244 24.10 5.46 7.14
CA ILE A 244 25.45 6.02 7.00
C ILE A 244 26.47 4.95 7.38
N GLU A 245 27.18 4.42 6.40
CA GLU A 245 28.15 3.34 6.60
C GLU A 245 29.59 3.83 6.72
N GLN A 246 30.46 2.94 7.21
CA GLN A 246 31.91 3.12 7.11
C GLN A 246 32.37 2.68 5.72
N THR A 247 32.97 3.60 4.94
CA THR A 247 33.43 3.32 3.55
C THR A 247 34.95 3.19 3.42
N GLU A 248 35.68 3.12 4.54
CA GLU A 248 37.11 2.81 4.61
C GLU A 248 37.40 1.89 5.80
N SER A 249 38.27 0.89 5.61
CA SER A 249 38.70 -0.02 6.68
C SER A 249 39.71 0.64 7.62
N ILE A 250 39.96 0.02 8.78
CA ILE A 250 40.98 0.50 9.73
C ILE A 250 42.37 0.52 9.06
N ASP A 251 42.70 -0.48 8.25
CA ASP A 251 43.96 -0.53 7.51
C ASP A 251 44.04 0.50 6.38
N ALA A 252 42.95 0.70 5.62
CA ALA A 252 42.88 1.75 4.60
C ALA A 252 43.03 3.15 5.22
N MET A 253 42.38 3.40 6.36
CA MET A 253 42.55 4.63 7.16
C MET A 253 44.00 4.77 7.64
N ASN A 254 44.61 3.70 8.16
CA ASN A 254 46.01 3.70 8.60
C ASN A 254 46.98 4.01 7.44
N GLU A 255 46.73 3.51 6.23
CA GLU A 255 47.49 3.89 5.04
C GLU A 255 47.23 5.33 4.61
N ARG A 256 45.98 5.78 4.61
CA ARG A 256 45.60 7.17 4.32
C ARG A 256 46.33 8.16 5.24
N CYS A 257 46.43 7.84 6.53
CA CYS A 257 47.16 8.62 7.55
C CYS A 257 48.69 8.47 7.47
N LYS A 258 49.23 7.48 6.74
CA LYS A 258 50.67 7.42 6.38
C LYS A 258 50.98 8.26 5.13
N ARG A 259 50.09 8.21 4.12
CA ARG A 259 50.27 8.90 2.81
C ARG A 259 49.98 10.40 2.89
N LYS A 260 49.03 10.82 3.73
CA LYS A 260 48.75 12.21 4.08
C LYS A 260 48.96 12.35 5.59
N SER A 261 49.69 13.36 6.04
CA SER A 261 49.85 13.72 7.46
C SER A 261 48.57 14.35 8.03
N SER A 262 47.46 13.60 7.96
CA SER A 262 46.12 14.04 8.33
C SER A 262 45.89 13.96 9.83
N SER A 263 45.28 15.01 10.38
CA SER A 263 44.74 15.05 11.74
C SER A 263 43.54 14.13 11.94
N GLU A 264 42.86 13.72 10.86
CA GLU A 264 41.61 12.96 10.91
C GLU A 264 41.87 11.44 11.01
N LYS A 265 42.20 11.00 12.23
CA LYS A 265 42.38 9.58 12.62
C LYS A 265 41.03 8.83 12.79
N VAL A 266 40.11 9.02 11.85
CA VAL A 266 38.81 8.32 11.82
C VAL A 266 38.51 7.80 10.42
N VAL A 267 37.85 6.64 10.35
CA VAL A 267 37.33 6.08 9.08
C VAL A 267 36.42 7.08 8.37
N ARG A 268 36.37 6.98 7.04
CA ARG A 268 35.39 7.74 6.23
C ARG A 268 33.99 7.17 6.45
N ARG A 269 32.99 8.04 6.44
CA ARG A 269 31.57 7.70 6.46
C ARG A 269 30.82 8.47 5.40
N GLU A 270 29.83 7.83 4.79
CA GLU A 270 29.03 8.38 3.71
C GLU A 270 27.58 7.91 3.88
N VAL A 271 26.60 8.71 3.44
CA VAL A 271 25.24 8.23 3.28
C VAL A 271 25.25 7.22 2.13
N CYS A 272 24.75 6.02 2.38
CA CYS A 272 24.64 4.96 1.37
C CYS A 272 23.22 4.77 0.84
N GLN A 273 22.20 5.17 1.62
CA GLN A 273 20.80 5.11 1.24
C GLN A 273 19.96 6.05 2.12
N ILE A 274 18.87 6.62 1.58
CA ILE A 274 17.83 7.28 2.38
C ILE A 274 16.48 6.59 2.13
N ILE A 275 15.90 6.09 3.21
CA ILE A 275 14.62 5.38 3.22
C ILE A 275 13.53 6.34 3.68
N THR A 276 12.44 6.40 2.92
CA THR A 276 11.29 7.27 3.16
C THR A 276 9.99 6.48 2.94
N PRO A 277 8.82 6.98 3.36
CA PRO A 277 7.55 6.28 3.18
C PRO A 277 7.20 6.00 1.71
N GLY A 278 7.73 6.79 0.76
CA GLY A 278 7.56 6.57 -0.68
C GLY A 278 8.64 5.70 -1.33
N THR A 279 9.85 5.59 -0.73
CA THR A 279 11.03 4.93 -1.33
C THR A 279 11.36 3.55 -0.75
N CYS A 280 10.41 2.88 -0.09
CA CYS A 280 10.59 1.52 0.44
C CYS A 280 10.70 0.47 -0.70
N THR A 281 11.93 0.19 -1.10
CA THR A 281 12.31 -0.83 -2.09
C THR A 281 12.16 -2.27 -1.59
N ALA A 282 12.11 -3.23 -2.51
CA ALA A 282 12.23 -4.65 -2.16
C ALA A 282 13.62 -5.03 -1.61
N SER A 283 14.67 -4.22 -1.88
CA SER A 283 16.01 -4.38 -1.31
C SER A 283 16.08 -4.00 0.19
N THR A 284 15.26 -3.05 0.65
CA THR A 284 15.25 -2.57 2.06
C THR A 284 14.30 -3.35 2.98
N ARG A 285 13.21 -3.92 2.45
CA ARG A 285 12.29 -4.76 3.22
C ARG A 285 12.87 -6.17 3.43
N SER A 286 13.41 -6.41 4.62
CA SER A 286 14.02 -7.69 5.01
C SER A 286 12.99 -8.83 5.11
N GLU A 287 11.79 -8.55 5.62
CA GLU A 287 10.83 -9.56 6.13
C GLU A 287 10.08 -10.37 5.04
N ILE A 288 10.39 -10.16 3.75
CA ILE A 288 9.66 -10.74 2.60
C ILE A 288 9.59 -12.28 2.63
N SER A 289 10.58 -12.95 3.22
CA SER A 289 10.66 -14.41 3.35
C SER A 289 10.36 -14.95 4.75
N ASP A 290 10.38 -14.11 5.79
CA ASP A 290 10.33 -14.57 7.19
C ASP A 290 8.91 -14.92 7.67
N VAL A 291 7.87 -14.62 6.88
CA VAL A 291 6.45 -14.85 7.21
C VAL A 291 6.18 -16.30 7.64
N LYS A 292 6.83 -17.29 7.00
CA LYS A 292 6.66 -18.71 7.34
C LYS A 292 7.23 -19.09 8.72
N ALA A 293 8.17 -18.33 9.27
CA ALA A 293 8.69 -18.58 10.62
C ALA A 293 7.63 -18.30 11.69
N VAL A 294 6.77 -17.30 11.47
CA VAL A 294 5.67 -16.94 12.39
C VAL A 294 4.51 -17.94 12.31
N GLU A 295 4.38 -18.69 11.22
CA GLU A 295 3.31 -19.68 11.03
C GLU A 295 3.66 -21.10 11.50
N THR A 296 4.94 -21.40 11.78
CA THR A 296 5.43 -22.79 11.98
C THR A 296 6.15 -23.08 13.30
N GLY A 297 6.27 -22.11 14.21
CA GLY A 297 6.82 -22.36 15.55
C GLY A 297 6.47 -21.27 16.60
N ASP A 298 6.29 -21.72 17.84
CA ASP A 298 6.42 -20.96 19.09
C ASP A 298 5.59 -19.66 19.29
N VAL A 299 4.29 -19.71 18.94
CA VAL A 299 3.30 -18.69 19.37
C VAL A 299 2.07 -19.33 20.01
N GLU A 300 2.22 -19.88 21.21
CA GLU A 300 1.07 -20.26 22.09
C GLU A 300 0.56 -19.07 22.93
N ASN A 301 1.33 -18.00 23.07
CA ASN A 301 0.90 -16.77 23.73
C ASN A 301 0.27 -15.83 22.68
N GLY A 302 -1.05 -15.65 22.75
CA GLY A 302 -1.82 -15.00 21.72
C GLY A 302 -1.63 -13.48 21.63
N ASP A 303 -1.38 -13.01 20.41
CA ASP A 303 -1.57 -11.60 20.02
C ASP A 303 -2.15 -11.58 18.59
N GLU A 304 -3.47 -11.76 18.47
CA GLU A 304 -4.16 -11.90 17.17
C GLU A 304 -3.93 -10.69 16.26
N GLY A 305 -3.75 -9.51 16.85
CA GLY A 305 -3.40 -8.28 16.14
C GLY A 305 -2.07 -8.36 15.36
N PHE A 306 -1.16 -9.29 15.70
CA PHE A 306 0.06 -9.51 14.92
C PHE A 306 -0.21 -10.22 13.59
N ARG A 307 -1.21 -11.11 13.51
CA ARG A 307 -1.65 -11.76 12.27
C ARG A 307 -2.37 -10.79 11.33
N ASP A 308 -3.16 -9.87 11.88
CA ASP A 308 -3.77 -8.80 11.09
C ASP A 308 -2.73 -7.77 10.66
N LEU A 309 -1.76 -7.43 11.52
CA LEU A 309 -0.60 -6.63 11.13
C LEU A 309 0.17 -7.25 9.96
N ILE A 310 0.33 -8.58 9.90
CA ILE A 310 0.96 -9.27 8.76
C ILE A 310 0.07 -9.25 7.51
N ASN A 311 -1.24 -9.49 7.62
CA ASN A 311 -2.18 -9.38 6.50
C ASN A 311 -2.30 -7.93 5.96
N LEU A 312 -2.02 -6.93 6.80
CA LEU A 312 -1.93 -5.50 6.47
C LEU A 312 -0.49 -5.03 6.15
N ALA A 313 0.55 -5.84 6.34
CA ALA A 313 1.93 -5.36 6.56
C ALA A 313 2.55 -4.60 5.41
N HIS A 314 2.19 -4.95 4.17
CA HIS A 314 2.91 -4.50 2.98
C HIS A 314 1.98 -3.89 1.92
N PRO A 315 1.33 -2.75 2.21
CA PRO A 315 0.83 -1.89 1.15
C PRO A 315 2.01 -1.52 0.22
N ASP A 316 1.68 -1.32 -1.05
CA ASP A 316 2.63 -0.83 -2.04
C ASP A 316 3.10 0.58 -1.67
N SER A 317 4.40 0.82 -1.86
CA SER A 317 5.06 2.08 -1.50
C SER A 317 4.94 3.07 -2.66
N PHE A 318 3.91 3.91 -2.64
CA PHE A 318 3.64 4.88 -3.69
C PHE A 318 4.29 6.24 -3.43
N LEU A 319 5.22 6.64 -4.31
CA LEU A 319 5.78 7.98 -4.39
C LEU A 319 5.15 8.71 -5.58
N LEU A 320 4.47 9.84 -5.33
CA LEU A 320 3.76 10.61 -6.35
C LEU A 320 4.39 11.99 -6.55
N ALA A 321 4.89 12.29 -7.74
CA ALA A 321 5.16 13.64 -8.20
C ALA A 321 3.94 14.22 -8.91
N VAL A 322 3.56 15.48 -8.62
CA VAL A 322 2.43 16.16 -9.27
C VAL A 322 2.75 17.63 -9.57
N VAL A 323 2.28 18.12 -10.73
CA VAL A 323 2.38 19.53 -11.14
C VAL A 323 1.05 20.00 -11.73
N GLU A 324 0.66 21.24 -11.42
CA GLU A 324 -0.56 21.90 -11.89
C GLU A 324 -0.21 22.95 -12.95
N SER A 325 -1.05 23.04 -13.99
CA SER A 325 -1.02 24.07 -15.03
C SER A 325 -2.45 24.48 -15.39
N HIS A 326 -2.60 25.59 -16.11
CA HIS A 326 -3.90 26.05 -16.58
C HIS A 326 -4.35 25.30 -17.83
N GLY A 327 -5.61 24.86 -17.83
CA GLY A 327 -6.28 24.27 -18.99
C GLY A 327 -7.31 25.20 -19.62
N ASP A 328 -8.17 24.62 -20.45
CA ASP A 328 -9.22 25.33 -21.20
C ASP A 328 -10.46 25.68 -20.36
N LYS A 329 -11.35 26.50 -20.94
CA LYS A 329 -12.61 26.94 -20.30
C LYS A 329 -13.50 25.81 -19.76
N SER A 330 -13.43 24.61 -20.35
CA SER A 330 -14.20 23.43 -19.92
C SER A 330 -13.46 22.59 -18.86
N TYR A 331 -12.13 22.60 -18.88
CA TYR A 331 -11.26 21.83 -18.01
C TYR A 331 -10.15 22.77 -17.48
N PRO A 332 -10.42 23.54 -16.41
CA PRO A 332 -9.59 24.67 -16.02
C PRO A 332 -8.20 24.28 -15.49
N PHE A 333 -8.00 23.00 -15.17
CA PHE A 333 -6.73 22.45 -14.70
C PHE A 333 -6.17 21.45 -15.71
N ALA A 334 -4.85 21.48 -15.88
CA ALA A 334 -4.06 20.44 -16.51
C ALA A 334 -3.06 19.90 -15.48
N PHE A 335 -3.05 18.60 -15.25
CA PHE A 335 -2.13 17.95 -14.32
C PHE A 335 -1.10 17.11 -15.07
N GLY A 336 0.16 17.23 -14.66
CA GLY A 336 1.17 16.20 -14.87
C GLY A 336 1.30 15.35 -13.61
N ILE A 337 1.48 14.04 -13.79
CA ILE A 337 1.76 13.11 -12.71
C ILE A 337 2.95 12.19 -13.05
N GLY A 338 3.64 11.74 -12.02
CA GLY A 338 4.58 10.62 -12.07
C GLY A 338 4.44 9.80 -10.80
N LEU A 339 4.08 8.52 -10.92
CA LEU A 339 3.83 7.61 -9.82
C LEU A 339 4.80 6.42 -9.85
N LEU A 340 5.68 6.33 -8.87
CA LEU A 340 6.48 5.14 -8.61
C LEU A 340 5.80 4.24 -7.59
N ASN A 341 5.69 2.94 -7.88
CA ASN A 341 5.58 1.90 -6.84
C ASN A 341 6.99 1.39 -6.51
N ALA A 342 7.58 1.87 -5.41
CA ALA A 342 8.95 1.51 -5.04
C ALA A 342 9.11 0.02 -4.68
N SER A 343 8.02 -0.68 -4.33
CA SER A 343 8.06 -2.09 -4.01
C SER A 343 8.14 -3.01 -5.24
N THR A 344 7.82 -2.51 -6.44
CA THR A 344 7.96 -3.26 -7.71
C THR A 344 8.93 -2.59 -8.70
N GLY A 345 9.25 -1.31 -8.49
CA GLY A 345 10.07 -0.47 -9.38
C GLY A 345 9.29 0.18 -10.53
N LYS A 346 7.99 -0.12 -10.67
CA LYS A 346 7.18 0.40 -11.78
C LYS A 346 6.89 1.89 -11.63
N ILE A 347 7.22 2.66 -12.67
CA ILE A 347 6.88 4.08 -12.81
C ILE A 347 5.72 4.21 -13.79
N ASN A 348 4.72 5.03 -13.47
CA ASN A 348 3.62 5.41 -14.36
C ASN A 348 3.66 6.94 -14.53
N ILE A 349 3.82 7.43 -15.75
CA ILE A 349 3.81 8.87 -16.06
C ILE A 349 2.54 9.24 -16.85
N GLY A 350 2.00 10.43 -16.62
CA GLY A 350 0.75 10.83 -17.28
C GLY A 350 0.54 12.34 -17.29
N GLN A 351 -0.22 12.81 -18.28
CA GLN A 351 -0.68 14.19 -18.37
C GLN A 351 -2.15 14.18 -18.80
N PHE A 352 -2.99 14.94 -18.10
CA PHE A 352 -4.43 15.02 -18.40
C PHE A 352 -5.04 16.36 -18.01
N LEU A 353 -6.10 16.75 -18.73
CA LEU A 353 -6.99 17.84 -18.34
C LEU A 353 -7.96 17.34 -17.26
N ASP A 354 -8.39 18.19 -16.33
CA ASP A 354 -9.29 17.82 -15.24
C ASP A 354 -10.36 18.90 -14.98
N ASP A 355 -11.47 18.50 -14.36
CA ASP A 355 -12.59 19.37 -14.07
C ASP A 355 -12.33 20.31 -12.88
N ARG A 356 -13.22 21.28 -12.69
CA ARG A 356 -13.15 22.28 -11.60
C ARG A 356 -13.20 21.70 -10.17
N HIS A 357 -13.44 20.40 -10.00
CA HIS A 357 -13.48 19.67 -8.74
C HIS A 357 -12.30 18.68 -8.60
N CYS A 358 -11.49 18.56 -9.65
CA CYS A 358 -10.36 17.64 -9.82
C CYS A 358 -10.79 16.17 -9.75
N SER A 359 -11.89 15.81 -10.44
CA SER A 359 -12.47 14.47 -10.36
C SER A 359 -11.55 13.37 -10.90
N ARG A 360 -10.74 13.63 -11.95
CA ARG A 360 -9.75 12.65 -12.45
C ARG A 360 -8.59 12.48 -11.46
N LEU A 361 -8.03 13.57 -10.94
CA LEU A 361 -6.95 13.52 -9.95
C LEU A 361 -7.40 12.86 -8.63
N ARG A 362 -8.62 13.13 -8.16
CA ARG A 362 -9.20 12.46 -6.98
C ARG A 362 -9.39 10.97 -7.21
N THR A 363 -9.89 10.57 -8.37
CA THR A 363 -10.07 9.16 -8.74
C THR A 363 -8.71 8.46 -8.79
N PHE A 364 -7.72 9.05 -9.45
CA PHE A 364 -6.34 8.56 -9.46
C PHE A 364 -5.79 8.33 -8.04
N LEU A 365 -5.94 9.29 -7.12
CA LEU A 365 -5.50 9.17 -5.72
C LEU A 365 -6.23 8.08 -4.92
N SER A 366 -7.45 7.70 -5.34
CA SER A 366 -8.24 6.63 -4.69
C SER A 366 -7.76 5.23 -5.10
N HIS A 367 -7.40 5.08 -6.38
CA HIS A 367 -6.80 3.85 -6.90
C HIS A 367 -5.38 3.69 -6.33
N TYR A 368 -4.58 4.76 -6.40
CA TYR A 368 -3.16 4.81 -6.03
C TYR A 368 -2.92 5.82 -4.88
N PRO A 369 -3.26 5.47 -3.62
CA PRO A 369 -3.07 6.35 -2.48
C PRO A 369 -1.56 6.55 -2.20
N PRO A 370 -1.02 7.78 -2.29
CA PRO A 370 0.41 8.02 -2.14
C PRO A 370 0.84 7.92 -0.68
N ASN A 371 1.99 7.28 -0.44
CA ASN A 371 2.68 7.27 0.85
C ASN A 371 3.56 8.51 1.02
N GLN A 372 3.98 9.14 -0.08
CA GLN A 372 4.71 10.41 -0.09
C GLN A 372 4.41 11.20 -1.37
N LEU A 373 4.43 12.53 -1.27
CA LEU A 373 4.05 13.46 -2.32
C LEU A 373 5.20 14.43 -2.64
N LEU A 374 5.58 14.58 -3.91
CA LEU A 374 6.57 15.54 -4.41
C LEU A 374 5.86 16.65 -5.19
N ILE A 375 6.12 17.91 -4.83
CA ILE A 375 5.47 19.07 -5.44
C ILE A 375 6.50 20.15 -5.74
N GLU A 376 6.34 20.82 -6.88
CA GLU A 376 7.11 22.00 -7.21
C GLU A 376 6.74 23.19 -6.29
N ARG A 377 7.75 23.79 -5.67
CA ARG A 377 7.58 24.87 -4.69
C ARG A 377 7.10 26.15 -5.37
N GLY A 378 5.98 26.67 -4.89
CA GLY A 378 5.38 27.93 -5.35
C GLY A 378 4.30 27.77 -6.43
N THR A 379 4.39 26.76 -7.29
CA THR A 379 3.46 26.54 -8.41
C THR A 379 2.23 25.69 -8.07
N ALA A 380 2.25 24.96 -6.94
CA ALA A 380 1.07 24.27 -6.41
C ALA A 380 -0.14 25.21 -6.35
N GLY A 381 -1.20 24.96 -7.13
CA GLY A 381 -2.34 25.84 -7.23
C GLY A 381 -3.35 25.65 -6.10
N SER A 382 -4.53 26.27 -6.24
CA SER A 382 -5.59 26.19 -5.23
C SER A 382 -6.17 24.78 -5.10
N ALA A 383 -6.20 24.02 -6.21
CA ALA A 383 -6.62 22.62 -6.25
C ALA A 383 -5.72 21.74 -5.38
N ILE A 384 -4.41 21.67 -5.70
CA ILE A 384 -3.44 20.86 -4.95
C ILE A 384 -3.38 21.29 -3.47
N LYS A 385 -3.37 22.61 -3.18
CA LYS A 385 -3.38 23.12 -1.80
C LYS A 385 -4.63 22.73 -1.01
N SER A 386 -5.76 22.50 -1.66
CA SER A 386 -7.00 22.01 -1.03
C SER A 386 -6.93 20.49 -0.75
N LEU A 387 -6.39 19.70 -1.68
CA LEU A 387 -6.21 18.25 -1.52
C LEU A 387 -5.25 17.91 -0.36
N ILE A 388 -4.12 18.63 -0.25
CA ILE A 388 -3.17 18.48 0.87
C ILE A 388 -3.84 18.77 2.22
N LYS A 389 -4.66 19.83 2.31
CA LYS A 389 -5.36 20.20 3.55
C LYS A 389 -6.53 19.28 3.92
N THR A 390 -6.93 18.37 3.03
CA THR A 390 -8.07 17.49 3.22
C THR A 390 -7.63 16.03 3.12
N SER A 391 -7.75 15.40 1.95
CA SER A 391 -7.56 13.97 1.74
C SER A 391 -6.11 13.48 1.88
N LEU A 392 -5.11 14.37 1.75
CA LEU A 392 -3.69 14.01 1.84
C LEU A 392 -2.99 14.63 3.07
N SER A 393 -3.76 15.02 4.08
CA SER A 393 -3.26 15.75 5.27
C SER A 393 -2.33 14.95 6.18
N CYS A 394 -2.33 13.62 6.07
CA CYS A 394 -1.40 12.72 6.73
C CYS A 394 -0.21 12.26 5.85
N VAL A 395 -0.13 12.69 4.59
CA VAL A 395 0.88 12.25 3.62
C VAL A 395 2.09 13.19 3.66
N PRO A 396 3.31 12.71 3.99
CA PRO A 396 4.53 13.51 3.91
C PRO A 396 4.72 14.13 2.53
N THR A 397 4.93 15.46 2.50
CA THR A 397 4.93 16.26 1.28
C THR A 397 6.22 17.07 1.15
N GLU A 398 6.95 16.85 0.06
CA GLU A 398 8.22 17.49 -0.28
C GLU A 398 7.99 18.69 -1.21
N PHE A 399 8.56 19.86 -0.88
CA PHE A 399 8.43 21.08 -1.68
C PHE A 399 9.73 21.39 -2.43
N LEU A 400 9.91 20.71 -3.57
CA LEU A 400 11.11 20.75 -4.40
C LEU A 400 11.26 22.10 -5.13
N THR A 401 12.49 22.64 -5.13
CA THR A 401 12.83 23.91 -5.79
C THR A 401 12.69 23.81 -7.32
N PRO A 402 11.94 24.73 -7.97
CA PRO A 402 11.78 24.76 -9.43
C PRO A 402 13.11 24.79 -10.19
N THR A 403 13.16 24.09 -11.33
CA THR A 403 14.29 23.89 -12.24
C THR A 403 15.53 23.17 -11.67
N LYS A 404 15.83 23.30 -10.36
CA LYS A 404 16.98 22.66 -9.68
C LYS A 404 16.67 21.26 -9.17
N GLN A 405 15.50 21.08 -8.54
CA GLN A 405 15.06 19.83 -7.92
C GLN A 405 13.81 19.28 -8.63
N PHE A 406 12.87 20.16 -8.99
CA PHE A 406 11.78 19.85 -9.90
C PHE A 406 12.20 20.28 -11.31
N TRP A 407 12.70 19.34 -12.13
CA TRP A 407 13.33 19.67 -13.41
C TRP A 407 12.35 20.09 -14.50
N SER A 408 12.85 20.80 -15.52
CA SER A 408 12.12 21.02 -16.78
C SER A 408 12.12 19.72 -17.61
N ALA A 409 11.15 19.56 -18.52
CA ALA A 409 11.10 18.38 -19.40
C ALA A 409 12.41 18.18 -20.19
N LYS A 410 12.99 19.27 -20.72
CA LYS A 410 14.28 19.26 -21.41
C LYS A 410 15.44 18.81 -20.51
N ASN A 411 15.49 19.29 -19.27
CA ASN A 411 16.51 18.87 -18.30
C ASN A 411 16.37 17.38 -17.97
N THR A 412 15.14 16.87 -17.84
CA THR A 412 14.87 15.43 -17.63
C THR A 412 15.41 14.59 -18.79
N VAL A 413 15.15 14.98 -20.05
CA VAL A 413 15.65 14.24 -21.23
C VAL A 413 17.19 14.29 -21.28
N GLN A 414 17.79 15.44 -21.00
CA GLN A 414 19.26 15.58 -20.94
C GLN A 414 19.87 14.71 -19.84
N GLU A 415 19.24 14.61 -18.67
CA GLU A 415 19.74 13.79 -17.55
C GLU A 415 19.64 12.29 -17.84
N LEU A 416 18.56 11.85 -18.49
CA LEU A 416 18.41 10.46 -18.96
C LEU A 416 19.49 10.07 -19.98
N GLU A 417 19.94 11.02 -20.82
CA GLU A 417 21.07 10.83 -21.74
C GLU A 417 22.42 10.75 -20.99
N THR A 418 22.65 11.59 -19.97
CA THR A 418 23.96 11.65 -19.30
C THR A 418 24.19 10.61 -18.21
N ALA A 419 23.13 10.07 -17.62
CA ALA A 419 23.24 9.13 -16.49
C ALA A 419 23.44 7.66 -16.93
N ASP A 420 23.08 7.31 -18.17
CA ASP A 420 23.03 5.94 -18.71
C ASP A 420 22.30 4.96 -17.78
N TYR A 421 20.98 5.16 -17.65
CA TYR A 421 20.10 4.25 -16.90
C TYR A 421 19.64 3.02 -17.71
N PHE A 422 19.76 3.09 -19.04
CA PHE A 422 19.26 2.08 -19.98
C PHE A 422 20.43 1.53 -20.82
N PRO A 423 21.39 0.79 -20.21
CA PRO A 423 22.62 0.38 -20.87
C PRO A 423 22.37 -0.58 -22.04
N LYS A 424 23.20 -0.51 -23.08
CA LYS A 424 23.10 -1.40 -24.27
C LYS A 424 23.26 -2.86 -23.84
N GLN A 425 22.20 -3.66 -23.93
CA GLN A 425 22.26 -5.11 -23.71
C GLN A 425 23.13 -5.74 -24.80
N THR A 426 24.29 -6.31 -24.42
CA THR A 426 25.25 -6.91 -25.36
C THR A 426 24.85 -8.34 -25.73
N SER A 427 23.64 -8.53 -26.25
CA SER A 427 23.14 -9.81 -26.75
C SER A 427 23.77 -10.12 -28.11
N ASN A 428 24.81 -10.98 -28.14
CA ASN A 428 25.44 -11.49 -29.37
C ASN A 428 24.53 -12.42 -30.21
N THR A 429 23.26 -12.58 -29.84
CA THR A 429 22.25 -13.39 -30.51
C THR A 429 21.33 -12.50 -31.36
N VAL A 430 21.71 -12.24 -32.60
CA VAL A 430 20.80 -11.66 -33.61
C VAL A 430 19.77 -12.70 -33.99
N ASP A 431 18.54 -12.58 -33.47
CA ASP A 431 17.39 -13.36 -33.96
C ASP A 431 16.99 -12.82 -35.35
N PRO A 432 17.13 -13.61 -36.43
CA PRO A 432 16.90 -13.12 -37.80
C PRO A 432 15.45 -12.69 -38.08
N ASN A 433 14.48 -13.09 -37.25
CA ASN A 433 13.06 -12.78 -37.45
C ASN A 433 12.56 -11.58 -36.64
N HIS A 434 13.34 -11.08 -35.67
CA HIS A 434 12.95 -9.88 -34.93
C HIS A 434 13.30 -8.64 -35.77
N VAL A 435 12.31 -8.12 -36.51
CA VAL A 435 12.47 -6.88 -37.28
C VAL A 435 12.59 -5.70 -36.31
N SER A 436 13.82 -5.40 -35.91
CA SER A 436 14.16 -4.16 -35.22
C SER A 436 13.69 -2.99 -36.05
N LYS A 437 12.64 -2.29 -35.59
CA LYS A 437 12.30 -0.97 -36.12
C LYS A 437 13.54 -0.10 -35.93
N VAL A 438 14.11 0.39 -37.02
CA VAL A 438 15.21 1.35 -36.96
C VAL A 438 14.68 2.60 -36.26
N SER A 439 15.05 2.78 -34.99
CA SER A 439 14.68 3.98 -34.26
C SER A 439 15.38 5.18 -34.90
N SER A 440 14.72 6.34 -34.94
CA SER A 440 15.27 7.57 -35.51
C SER A 440 16.42 8.17 -34.70
N PHE A 441 16.79 7.58 -33.55
CA PHE A 441 17.70 8.14 -32.57
C PHE A 441 18.78 7.10 -32.15
N PRO A 442 19.93 7.01 -32.83
CA PRO A 442 20.92 5.93 -32.64
C PRO A 442 21.57 5.86 -31.24
N ASP A 443 21.51 6.96 -30.48
CA ASP A 443 21.99 7.01 -29.08
C ASP A 443 20.89 6.62 -28.05
N LYS A 444 19.65 6.38 -28.48
CA LYS A 444 18.49 6.14 -27.59
C LYS A 444 17.79 4.78 -27.81
N GLU A 445 18.42 3.88 -28.56
CA GLU A 445 17.84 2.60 -29.00
C GLU A 445 17.33 1.68 -27.86
N ASN A 446 17.85 1.79 -26.62
CA ASN A 446 17.38 1.01 -25.47
C ASN A 446 16.37 1.74 -24.57
N TRP A 447 16.00 2.98 -24.87
CA TRP A 447 15.01 3.70 -24.06
C TRP A 447 13.65 2.98 -24.19
N PRO A 448 12.86 2.86 -23.11
CA PRO A 448 11.52 2.29 -23.21
C PRO A 448 10.70 2.98 -24.31
N ASP A 449 10.04 2.19 -25.17
CA ASP A 449 9.23 2.69 -26.31
C ASP A 449 8.28 3.82 -25.88
N VAL A 450 7.72 3.72 -24.67
CA VAL A 450 6.87 4.72 -24.02
C VAL A 450 7.51 6.11 -23.99
N LEU A 451 8.80 6.21 -23.63
CA LEU A 451 9.52 7.49 -23.61
C LEU A 451 9.83 7.99 -25.03
N LEU A 452 10.25 7.10 -25.92
CA LEU A 452 10.58 7.45 -27.31
C LEU A 452 9.36 8.03 -28.04
N ASN A 453 8.17 7.44 -27.86
CA ASN A 453 6.93 7.92 -28.47
C ASN A 453 6.50 9.33 -27.99
N MET A 454 6.97 9.79 -26.82
CA MET A 454 6.66 11.12 -26.26
C MET A 454 7.61 12.24 -26.71
N LEU A 455 8.77 11.89 -27.29
CA LEU A 455 9.70 12.85 -27.89
C LEU A 455 9.14 13.38 -29.23
N SER A 456 9.59 14.56 -29.65
CA SER A 456 9.25 15.09 -30.98
C SER A 456 10.16 14.52 -32.07
N GLU A 457 9.57 14.20 -33.21
CA GLU A 457 10.28 13.78 -34.43
C GLU A 457 10.88 14.98 -35.19
N ASP A 458 10.39 16.21 -34.93
CA ASP A 458 10.85 17.45 -35.57
C ASP A 458 12.24 17.92 -35.11
N ASP A 459 12.77 17.35 -34.03
CA ASP A 459 14.03 17.75 -33.39
C ASP A 459 15.16 16.74 -33.70
N PRO A 460 16.17 17.11 -34.50
CA PRO A 460 17.27 16.21 -34.86
C PRO A 460 18.19 15.84 -33.68
N LEU A 461 18.01 16.44 -32.50
CA LEU A 461 18.66 16.02 -31.25
C LEU A 461 17.75 15.15 -30.36
N GLY A 462 16.47 15.01 -30.68
CA GLY A 462 15.49 14.26 -29.89
C GLY A 462 15.40 14.71 -28.43
N ARG A 463 15.59 16.00 -28.14
CA ARG A 463 15.64 16.60 -26.80
C ARG A 463 14.40 17.41 -26.43
N THR A 464 13.50 17.62 -27.38
CA THR A 464 12.17 18.19 -27.15
C THR A 464 11.13 17.10 -26.91
N VAL A 465 10.26 17.35 -25.93
CA VAL A 465 9.10 16.52 -25.59
C VAL A 465 7.87 17.14 -26.25
N LYS A 466 6.93 16.31 -26.74
CA LYS A 466 5.64 16.78 -27.26
C LYS A 466 4.87 17.53 -26.14
N SER A 467 4.16 18.61 -26.47
CA SER A 467 3.47 19.47 -25.48
C SER A 467 2.40 18.72 -24.66
N GLU A 468 1.82 17.66 -25.23
CA GLU A 468 0.93 16.70 -24.56
C GLU A 468 1.59 15.88 -23.44
N TRP A 469 2.92 15.87 -23.31
CA TRP A 469 3.67 15.13 -22.28
C TRP A 469 4.67 15.99 -21.47
N GLU A 470 4.71 17.31 -21.68
CA GLU A 470 5.69 18.18 -20.99
C GLU A 470 5.57 18.13 -19.46
N LEU A 471 4.34 18.17 -18.92
CA LEU A 471 4.09 18.09 -17.48
C LEU A 471 4.44 16.71 -16.92
N ALA A 472 4.20 15.64 -17.69
CA ALA A 472 4.58 14.28 -17.32
C ALA A 472 6.13 14.14 -17.21
N PHE A 473 6.89 14.70 -18.15
CA PHE A 473 8.36 14.70 -18.10
C PHE A 473 8.94 15.58 -16.98
N ARG A 474 8.24 16.66 -16.57
CA ARG A 474 8.62 17.43 -15.37
C ARG A 474 8.42 16.61 -14.09
N CYS A 475 7.32 15.88 -13.97
CA CYS A 475 7.09 14.94 -12.86
C CYS A 475 8.08 13.77 -12.86
N LEU A 476 8.43 13.22 -14.03
CA LEU A 476 9.49 12.21 -14.15
C LEU A 476 10.84 12.75 -13.66
N GLY A 477 11.20 13.99 -14.02
CA GLY A 477 12.42 14.64 -13.52
C GLY A 477 12.43 14.80 -11.99
N ALA A 478 11.29 15.17 -11.40
CA ALA A 478 11.14 15.24 -9.95
C ALA A 478 11.29 13.88 -9.25
N LEU A 479 10.76 12.79 -9.84
CA LEU A 479 11.00 11.42 -9.36
C LEU A 479 12.48 11.05 -9.44
N ILE A 480 13.13 11.25 -10.59
CA ILE A 480 14.56 10.90 -10.80
C ILE A 480 15.44 11.68 -9.82
N TYR A 481 15.20 12.99 -9.65
CA TYR A 481 15.89 13.80 -8.64
C TYR A 481 15.74 13.23 -7.22
N TYR A 482 14.52 12.86 -6.81
CA TYR A 482 14.27 12.37 -5.46
C TYR A 482 14.84 10.95 -5.22
N LEU A 483 14.80 10.09 -6.23
CA LEU A 483 15.44 8.78 -6.20
C LEU A 483 16.97 8.91 -6.09
N ARG A 484 17.56 9.89 -6.77
CA ARG A 484 19.00 10.19 -6.68
C ARG A 484 19.38 10.74 -5.30
N TYR A 485 18.55 11.62 -4.73
CA TYR A 485 18.68 12.07 -3.33
C TYR A 485 18.61 10.88 -2.35
N CYS A 486 17.77 9.89 -2.64
CA CYS A 486 17.67 8.65 -1.84
C CYS A 486 18.74 7.59 -2.15
N LEU A 487 19.58 7.83 -3.17
CA LEU A 487 20.61 6.90 -3.69
C LEU A 487 20.04 5.58 -4.22
N ILE A 488 18.88 5.62 -4.88
CA ILE A 488 18.21 4.46 -5.50
C ILE A 488 17.72 4.73 -6.94
N ASP A 489 18.22 5.77 -7.60
CA ASP A 489 17.86 6.12 -8.99
C ASP A 489 18.23 5.00 -9.97
N ARG A 490 19.48 4.51 -9.92
CA ARG A 490 19.92 3.39 -10.74
C ARG A 490 19.20 2.08 -10.42
N GLU A 491 18.90 1.79 -9.15
CA GLU A 491 18.12 0.61 -8.73
C GLU A 491 16.76 0.60 -9.46
N VAL A 492 15.99 1.68 -9.34
CA VAL A 492 14.63 1.74 -9.90
C VAL A 492 14.63 1.86 -11.42
N LEU A 493 15.51 2.67 -12.00
CA LEU A 493 15.45 3.00 -13.43
C LEU A 493 16.04 1.89 -14.32
N SER A 494 16.98 1.06 -13.84
CA SER A 494 17.54 -0.04 -14.66
C SER A 494 16.52 -1.14 -15.00
N LEU A 495 15.39 -1.20 -14.29
CA LEU A 495 14.27 -2.08 -14.60
C LEU A 495 13.54 -1.71 -15.89
N GLY A 496 13.59 -0.44 -16.32
CA GLY A 496 12.93 0.05 -17.55
C GLY A 496 11.40 0.10 -17.52
N PHE A 497 10.73 -0.26 -16.42
CA PHE A 497 9.26 -0.33 -16.31
C PHE A 497 8.61 1.06 -16.17
N ILE A 498 8.58 1.80 -17.27
CA ILE A 498 7.93 3.09 -17.40
C ILE A 498 6.69 2.94 -18.29
N ASP A 499 5.51 3.07 -17.68
CA ASP A 499 4.20 2.96 -18.34
C ASP A 499 3.47 4.32 -18.41
N VAL A 500 2.45 4.39 -19.27
CA VAL A 500 1.58 5.57 -19.38
C VAL A 500 0.35 5.43 -18.48
N TYR A 501 0.15 6.37 -17.57
CA TYR A 501 -1.15 6.56 -16.94
C TYR A 501 -2.05 7.42 -17.85
N VAL A 502 -3.16 6.84 -18.28
CA VAL A 502 -4.27 7.54 -18.93
C VAL A 502 -5.50 7.39 -18.02
N PRO A 503 -6.24 8.49 -17.71
CA PRO A 503 -7.51 8.41 -17.00
C PRO A 503 -8.47 7.41 -17.66
N ILE A 504 -9.24 6.69 -16.85
CA ILE A 504 -10.11 5.59 -17.33
C ILE A 504 -11.10 6.11 -18.38
N ASP A 505 -11.60 7.33 -18.20
CA ASP A 505 -12.54 8.05 -19.06
C ASP A 505 -11.90 8.78 -20.27
N MET A 506 -10.57 8.71 -20.43
CA MET A 506 -9.84 9.28 -21.58
C MET A 506 -9.22 8.24 -22.51
N LYS A 507 -9.44 6.93 -22.26
CA LYS A 507 -8.92 5.86 -23.13
C LYS A 507 -9.50 6.00 -24.55
N ASN A 508 -8.59 6.07 -25.53
CA ASN A 508 -8.85 6.11 -26.97
C ASN A 508 -9.73 7.27 -27.51
N ALA A 509 -9.37 8.52 -27.20
CA ALA A 509 -9.82 9.67 -28.00
C ALA A 509 -9.14 9.77 -29.40
N ASN A 510 -8.03 9.05 -29.61
CA ASN A 510 -7.13 9.18 -30.77
C ASN A 510 -7.28 8.06 -31.84
N SER A 511 -8.31 7.21 -31.77
CA SER A 511 -8.62 6.25 -32.83
C SER A 511 -8.84 6.98 -34.17
N GLN A 512 -8.06 6.66 -35.21
CA GLN A 512 -8.30 7.25 -36.53
C GLN A 512 -9.61 6.73 -37.11
N ARG A 513 -10.56 7.63 -37.28
CA ARG A 513 -11.97 7.33 -37.59
C ARG A 513 -12.11 6.61 -38.93
N SER A 514 -12.49 5.34 -38.90
CA SER A 514 -12.89 4.58 -40.09
C SER A 514 -14.32 4.97 -40.50
N PRO A 515 -14.57 5.55 -41.69
CA PRO A 515 -15.91 6.00 -42.06
C PRO A 515 -16.84 4.81 -42.35
N GLY A 516 -17.69 4.42 -41.39
CA GLY A 516 -18.76 3.44 -41.59
C GLY A 516 -18.92 2.39 -40.49
N SER A 517 -17.98 2.28 -39.55
CA SER A 517 -18.11 1.38 -38.39
C SER A 517 -18.96 2.01 -37.27
N ILE A 518 -19.83 1.20 -36.67
CA ILE A 518 -20.49 1.54 -35.40
C ILE A 518 -19.49 1.19 -34.28
N GLU A 519 -18.72 2.17 -33.81
CA GLU A 519 -17.90 2.00 -32.60
C GLU A 519 -18.83 1.89 -31.37
N LEU A 520 -18.62 0.88 -30.54
CA LEU A 520 -19.34 0.70 -29.28
C LEU A 520 -18.53 1.39 -28.16
N PHE A 521 -19.20 1.89 -27.11
CA PHE A 521 -18.49 2.68 -26.08
C PHE A 521 -17.35 1.89 -25.41
N TYR A 522 -17.48 0.56 -25.35
CA TYR A 522 -16.48 -0.33 -24.74
C TYR A 522 -15.31 -0.71 -25.67
N ASP A 523 -15.28 -0.18 -26.89
CA ASP A 523 -14.13 -0.26 -27.80
C ASP A 523 -13.14 0.89 -27.53
N THR A 524 -13.62 2.04 -27.04
CA THR A 524 -12.77 3.14 -26.56
C THR A 524 -12.48 3.01 -25.05
N GLN A 525 -13.53 2.93 -24.23
CA GLN A 525 -13.42 2.79 -22.78
C GLN A 525 -13.44 1.31 -22.37
N SER A 526 -12.28 0.73 -22.05
CA SER A 526 -12.17 -0.71 -21.73
C SER A 526 -12.65 -1.12 -20.32
N GLN A 527 -12.80 -0.16 -19.41
CA GLN A 527 -13.12 -0.39 -17.99
C GLN A 527 -14.21 0.57 -17.50
N MET A 528 -15.03 0.11 -16.56
CA MET A 528 -15.99 0.92 -15.82
C MET A 528 -15.26 1.98 -14.97
N VAL A 529 -15.75 3.21 -15.02
CA VAL A 529 -15.27 4.30 -14.17
C VAL A 529 -15.98 4.25 -12.81
N LEU A 530 -15.20 4.18 -11.73
CA LEU A 530 -15.64 4.33 -10.35
C LEU A 530 -14.86 5.50 -9.74
N ASP A 531 -15.50 6.68 -9.62
CA ASP A 531 -14.82 7.86 -9.07
C ASP A 531 -14.64 7.77 -7.54
N ASN A 532 -13.77 8.63 -6.98
CA ASN A 532 -13.51 8.68 -5.52
C ASN A 532 -14.78 8.73 -4.66
N ILE A 533 -15.78 9.51 -5.10
CA ILE A 533 -17.05 9.68 -4.39
C ILE A 533 -17.80 8.35 -4.37
N THR A 534 -17.77 7.60 -5.48
CA THR A 534 -18.45 6.31 -5.64
C THR A 534 -17.71 5.14 -5.01
N LEU A 535 -16.37 5.12 -5.06
CA LEU A 535 -15.54 4.19 -4.28
C LEU A 535 -15.77 4.34 -2.77
N SER A 536 -15.99 5.58 -2.31
CA SER A 536 -16.33 5.89 -0.91
C SER A 536 -17.79 5.54 -0.59
N ASN A 537 -18.77 6.11 -1.29
CA ASN A 537 -20.22 5.97 -1.01
C ASN A 537 -20.74 4.53 -1.04
N LEU A 538 -20.04 3.61 -1.72
CA LEU A 538 -20.37 2.19 -1.83
C LEU A 538 -19.48 1.29 -0.93
N ASP A 539 -18.63 1.88 -0.09
CA ASP A 539 -17.70 1.21 0.83
C ASP A 539 -16.84 0.12 0.14
N ILE A 540 -16.29 0.43 -1.04
CA ILE A 540 -15.69 -0.59 -1.93
C ILE A 540 -14.32 -1.08 -1.44
N ILE A 541 -13.42 -0.16 -1.07
CA ILE A 541 -12.04 -0.47 -0.64
C ILE A 541 -11.91 -0.42 0.89
N ARG A 542 -12.65 0.49 1.52
CA ARG A 542 -12.70 0.80 2.95
C ARG A 542 -14.11 1.32 3.26
N ASN A 543 -14.53 1.22 4.52
CA ASN A 543 -15.78 1.84 4.94
C ASN A 543 -15.62 3.34 5.30
N ASN A 544 -16.73 4.06 5.39
CA ASN A 544 -16.77 5.49 5.76
C ASN A 544 -16.82 5.78 7.28
N VAL A 545 -16.84 4.76 8.14
CA VAL A 545 -17.13 4.89 9.59
C VAL A 545 -15.85 4.98 10.42
N ASP A 546 -14.96 4.00 10.30
CA ASP A 546 -13.65 3.95 10.96
C ASP A 546 -12.48 4.05 9.97
N GLY A 547 -12.74 3.87 8.66
CA GLY A 547 -11.74 3.85 7.60
C GLY A 547 -10.98 2.52 7.47
N SER A 548 -11.41 1.46 8.17
CA SER A 548 -10.88 0.11 8.02
C SER A 548 -11.40 -0.56 6.73
N GLN A 549 -10.93 -1.78 6.45
CA GLN A 549 -11.46 -2.59 5.36
C GLN A 549 -12.72 -3.38 5.78
N GLU A 550 -13.15 -3.30 7.04
CA GLU A 550 -14.26 -4.11 7.53
C GLU A 550 -15.60 -3.67 6.92
N GLY A 551 -16.41 -4.67 6.53
CA GLY A 551 -17.67 -4.46 5.80
C GLY A 551 -17.51 -4.07 4.33
N SER A 552 -16.27 -3.90 3.83
CA SER A 552 -16.03 -3.48 2.44
C SER A 552 -16.24 -4.58 1.40
N LEU A 553 -16.53 -4.20 0.16
CA LEU A 553 -16.60 -5.15 -0.95
C LEU A 553 -15.27 -5.88 -1.17
N LEU A 554 -14.14 -5.18 -1.01
CA LEU A 554 -12.79 -5.77 -1.11
C LEU A 554 -12.58 -6.86 -0.06
N GLN A 555 -12.92 -6.63 1.21
CA GLN A 555 -12.85 -7.66 2.25
C GLN A 555 -13.76 -8.86 1.91
N ARG A 556 -14.99 -8.61 1.44
CA ARG A 556 -15.96 -9.67 1.13
C ARG A 556 -15.54 -10.59 -0.02
N LEU A 557 -14.74 -10.09 -0.96
CA LEU A 557 -14.24 -10.81 -2.14
C LEU A 557 -12.84 -11.40 -1.97
N ASN A 558 -12.01 -10.83 -1.10
CA ASN A 558 -10.58 -11.16 -1.04
C ASN A 558 -10.28 -12.48 -0.30
N THR A 559 -10.43 -13.60 -1.02
CA THR A 559 -10.01 -14.94 -0.58
C THR A 559 -8.72 -15.43 -1.27
N CYS A 560 -8.02 -14.53 -1.98
CA CYS A 560 -6.77 -14.80 -2.69
C CYS A 560 -5.67 -15.31 -1.75
N CYS A 561 -5.00 -16.37 -2.19
CA CYS A 561 -3.92 -17.03 -1.47
C CYS A 561 -2.56 -16.30 -1.64
N THR A 562 -2.37 -15.56 -2.72
CA THR A 562 -1.08 -14.94 -3.09
C THR A 562 -1.10 -13.41 -2.91
N PHE A 563 0.04 -12.80 -2.55
CA PHE A 563 0.14 -11.34 -2.40
C PHE A 563 -0.09 -10.58 -3.71
N PHE A 564 0.41 -11.11 -4.83
CA PHE A 564 0.18 -10.54 -6.17
C PHE A 564 -1.29 -10.72 -6.63
N GLY A 565 -1.93 -11.86 -6.33
CA GLY A 565 -3.37 -12.05 -6.53
C GLY A 565 -4.22 -11.07 -5.72
N ARG A 566 -3.83 -10.75 -4.47
CA ARG A 566 -4.50 -9.71 -3.65
C ARG A 566 -4.38 -8.32 -4.28
N ARG A 567 -3.20 -7.95 -4.80
CA ARG A 567 -2.97 -6.68 -5.52
C ARG A 567 -3.78 -6.60 -6.81
N LEU A 568 -3.80 -7.67 -7.62
CA LEU A 568 -4.56 -7.72 -8.87
C LEU A 568 -6.08 -7.68 -8.65
N LEU A 569 -6.61 -8.40 -7.65
CA LEU A 569 -8.03 -8.38 -7.31
C LEU A 569 -8.51 -6.97 -6.94
N ARG A 570 -7.71 -6.21 -6.18
CA ARG A 570 -8.00 -4.79 -5.90
C ARG A 570 -8.05 -3.94 -7.19
N GLN A 571 -7.16 -4.18 -8.15
CA GLN A 571 -7.21 -3.48 -9.44
C GLN A 571 -8.48 -3.85 -10.24
N TRP A 572 -8.86 -5.14 -10.25
CA TRP A 572 -10.09 -5.60 -10.90
C TRP A 572 -11.35 -4.98 -10.28
N ILE A 573 -11.43 -4.90 -8.95
CA ILE A 573 -12.57 -4.31 -8.21
C ILE A 573 -12.66 -2.79 -8.43
N THR A 574 -11.53 -2.09 -8.47
CA THR A 574 -11.51 -0.62 -8.65
C THR A 574 -11.71 -0.18 -10.10
N ALA A 575 -11.39 -1.01 -11.09
CA ALA A 575 -11.67 -0.74 -12.50
C ALA A 575 -12.18 -2.01 -13.24
N PRO A 576 -13.44 -2.43 -12.99
CA PRO A 576 -14.04 -3.60 -13.64
C PRO A 576 -14.07 -3.47 -15.17
N PRO A 577 -13.95 -4.56 -15.96
CA PRO A 577 -14.11 -4.46 -17.41
C PRO A 577 -15.57 -4.14 -17.80
N CYS A 578 -15.77 -3.44 -18.91
CA CYS A 578 -17.11 -3.17 -19.48
C CYS A 578 -17.36 -3.80 -20.86
N ASN A 579 -16.35 -4.42 -21.48
CA ASN A 579 -16.51 -5.19 -22.71
C ASN A 579 -17.16 -6.57 -22.42
N PRO A 580 -18.35 -6.90 -22.98
CA PRO A 580 -19.06 -8.16 -22.70
C PRO A 580 -18.23 -9.42 -22.93
N ASN A 581 -17.31 -9.42 -23.90
CA ASN A 581 -16.52 -10.61 -24.23
C ASN A 581 -15.49 -10.94 -23.15
N VAL A 582 -14.89 -9.93 -22.51
CA VAL A 582 -13.97 -10.11 -21.37
C VAL A 582 -14.74 -10.62 -20.15
N ILE A 583 -15.93 -10.06 -19.91
CA ILE A 583 -16.81 -10.48 -18.81
C ILE A 583 -17.24 -11.95 -19.01
N ARG A 584 -17.73 -12.31 -20.20
CA ARG A 584 -18.11 -13.68 -20.57
C ARG A 584 -16.94 -14.68 -20.49
N GLN A 585 -15.72 -14.26 -20.84
CA GLN A 585 -14.52 -15.11 -20.68
C GLN A 585 -14.23 -15.44 -19.20
N ARG A 586 -14.40 -14.48 -18.28
CA ARG A 586 -14.30 -14.72 -16.84
C ARG A 586 -15.44 -15.58 -16.31
N GLN A 587 -16.67 -15.33 -16.73
CA GLN A 587 -17.83 -16.16 -16.40
C GLN A 587 -17.60 -17.63 -16.80
N LEU A 588 -17.19 -17.88 -18.04
CA LEU A 588 -16.87 -19.23 -18.52
C LEU A 588 -15.70 -19.87 -17.76
N ALA A 589 -14.69 -19.10 -17.36
CA ALA A 589 -13.61 -19.61 -16.51
C ALA A 589 -14.12 -20.01 -15.12
N ILE A 590 -14.98 -19.20 -14.49
CA ILE A 590 -15.57 -19.51 -13.17
C ILE A 590 -16.51 -20.72 -13.24
N GLU A 591 -17.39 -20.81 -14.25
CA GLU A 591 -18.23 -22.00 -14.45
C GLU A 591 -17.40 -23.27 -14.68
N ASN A 592 -16.26 -23.17 -15.37
CA ASN A 592 -15.33 -24.29 -15.53
C ASN A 592 -14.57 -24.63 -14.23
N LEU A 593 -14.27 -23.66 -13.36
CA LEU A 593 -13.74 -23.92 -12.02
C LEU A 593 -14.79 -24.61 -11.12
N ILE A 594 -16.07 -24.26 -11.24
CA ILE A 594 -17.18 -24.98 -10.58
C ILE A 594 -17.22 -26.44 -11.03
N SER A 595 -17.07 -26.70 -12.33
CA SER A 595 -17.06 -28.08 -12.87
C SER A 595 -15.81 -28.91 -12.51
N VAL A 596 -14.78 -28.31 -11.89
CA VAL A 596 -13.59 -29.02 -11.37
C VAL A 596 -13.35 -28.73 -9.87
N SER A 597 -14.41 -28.40 -9.14
CA SER A 597 -14.38 -27.94 -7.74
C SER A 597 -13.51 -28.80 -6.79
N ASP A 598 -13.44 -30.12 -7.01
CA ASP A 598 -12.61 -31.07 -6.25
C ASP A 598 -11.11 -30.70 -6.19
N ILE A 599 -10.54 -30.09 -7.24
CA ILE A 599 -9.11 -29.74 -7.25
C ILE A 599 -8.81 -28.45 -6.47
N ILE A 600 -9.81 -27.57 -6.30
CA ILE A 600 -9.59 -26.19 -5.83
C ILE A 600 -8.98 -26.13 -4.42
N PRO A 601 -9.37 -26.95 -3.42
CA PRO A 601 -8.70 -26.95 -2.11
C PRO A 601 -7.21 -27.24 -2.22
N LYS A 602 -6.82 -28.23 -3.03
CA LYS A 602 -5.43 -28.63 -3.28
C LYS A 602 -4.63 -27.56 -4.03
N LEU A 603 -5.26 -26.88 -4.99
CA LEU A 603 -4.63 -25.74 -5.66
C LEU A 603 -4.40 -24.57 -4.70
N ARG A 604 -5.36 -24.27 -3.81
CA ARG A 604 -5.21 -23.20 -2.80
C ARG A 604 -4.15 -23.50 -1.76
N GLU A 605 -4.04 -24.76 -1.31
CA GLU A 605 -2.94 -25.20 -0.43
C GLU A 605 -1.57 -24.91 -1.06
N LYS A 606 -1.41 -25.17 -2.36
CA LYS A 606 -0.18 -24.88 -3.12
C LYS A 606 0.03 -23.38 -3.36
N LEU A 607 -1.02 -22.63 -3.71
CA LEU A 607 -0.95 -21.18 -3.89
C LEU A 607 -0.55 -20.45 -2.60
N ALA A 608 -1.06 -20.90 -1.44
CA ALA A 608 -0.69 -20.35 -0.13
C ALA A 608 0.77 -20.62 0.27
N GLN A 609 1.43 -21.61 -0.35
CA GLN A 609 2.86 -21.87 -0.13
C GLN A 609 3.77 -20.94 -0.93
N LEU A 610 3.26 -20.17 -1.90
CA LEU A 610 4.05 -19.24 -2.73
C LEU A 610 4.41 -17.96 -1.95
N PRO A 611 5.66 -17.48 -2.04
CA PRO A 611 6.05 -16.20 -1.46
C PRO A 611 5.56 -15.01 -2.32
N ASP A 612 5.85 -13.77 -1.92
CA ASP A 612 5.60 -12.58 -2.74
C ASP A 612 6.57 -12.49 -3.94
N LEU A 613 6.36 -13.37 -4.93
CA LEU A 613 7.21 -13.54 -6.11
C LEU A 613 7.44 -12.22 -6.86
N GLU A 614 6.41 -11.39 -7.02
CA GLU A 614 6.52 -10.09 -7.72
C GLU A 614 7.63 -9.22 -7.10
N ARG A 615 7.70 -9.14 -5.75
CA ARG A 615 8.73 -8.38 -5.05
C ARG A 615 10.08 -9.09 -4.99
N LEU A 616 10.09 -10.43 -4.93
CA LEU A 616 11.32 -11.22 -4.94
C LEU A 616 12.06 -11.16 -6.29
N ILE A 617 11.35 -11.24 -7.42
CA ILE A 617 11.95 -11.11 -8.76
C ILE A 617 12.60 -9.73 -8.90
N THR A 618 11.91 -8.65 -8.48
CA THR A 618 12.49 -7.30 -8.43
C THR A 618 13.70 -7.26 -7.50
N LYS A 619 13.65 -7.82 -6.29
CA LYS A 619 14.80 -7.86 -5.37
C LYS A 619 16.02 -8.57 -5.98
N ILE A 620 15.83 -9.71 -6.62
CA ILE A 620 16.90 -10.47 -7.28
C ILE A 620 17.46 -9.67 -8.46
N HIS A 621 16.62 -8.97 -9.23
CA HIS A 621 17.07 -8.08 -10.30
C HIS A 621 17.96 -6.94 -9.76
N LEU A 622 17.56 -6.29 -8.66
CA LEU A 622 18.37 -5.25 -8.03
C LEU A 622 19.73 -5.77 -7.56
N LEU A 623 19.78 -6.99 -7.01
CA LEU A 623 21.02 -7.66 -6.57
C LEU A 623 21.89 -8.19 -7.72
N GLY A 624 21.29 -8.50 -8.87
CA GLY A 624 21.99 -8.94 -10.10
C GLY A 624 22.47 -7.79 -10.99
N SER A 625 21.85 -6.61 -10.89
CA SER A 625 22.23 -5.43 -11.65
C SER A 625 23.68 -5.03 -11.38
N LYS A 626 24.37 -4.54 -12.42
CA LYS A 626 25.75 -4.04 -12.32
C LYS A 626 25.75 -2.64 -11.69
N GLY A 627 25.54 -2.61 -10.38
CA GLY A 627 25.51 -1.39 -9.57
C GLY A 627 26.72 -0.49 -9.80
N ASP A 628 26.51 0.82 -9.67
CA ASP A 628 27.55 1.81 -9.96
C ASP A 628 28.75 1.61 -9.03
N LYS A 629 29.95 1.48 -9.63
CA LYS A 629 31.21 1.34 -8.89
C LYS A 629 31.52 2.58 -8.03
N ASN A 630 30.90 3.72 -8.35
CA ASN A 630 30.99 4.97 -7.61
C ASN A 630 29.92 5.08 -6.50
N HIS A 631 28.93 4.19 -6.44
CA HIS A 631 27.91 4.19 -5.39
C HIS A 631 28.55 4.02 -4.00
N PRO A 632 28.10 4.75 -2.95
CA PRO A 632 28.70 4.61 -1.62
C PRO A 632 28.51 3.22 -1.01
N ASP A 633 27.39 2.56 -1.28
CA ASP A 633 27.09 1.22 -0.75
C ASP A 633 28.03 0.15 -1.32
N SER A 634 28.49 0.30 -2.58
CA SER A 634 29.54 -0.54 -3.20
C SER A 634 30.90 -0.47 -2.49
N ARG A 635 31.05 0.40 -1.48
CA ARG A 635 32.24 0.56 -0.63
C ARG A 635 31.93 0.36 0.87
N ALA A 636 30.69 0.06 1.24
CA ALA A 636 30.27 -0.06 2.64
C ALA A 636 30.89 -1.30 3.31
N ILE A 637 31.34 -1.14 4.55
CA ILE A 637 31.87 -2.24 5.37
C ILE A 637 30.74 -2.79 6.24
N ILE A 638 30.07 -3.81 5.70
CA ILE A 638 29.00 -4.58 6.34
C ILE A 638 29.66 -5.66 7.20
N PHE A 639 29.43 -5.64 8.52
CA PHE A 639 30.07 -6.59 9.44
C PHE A 639 29.39 -7.97 9.47
N GLU A 640 28.12 -8.03 9.04
CA GLU A 640 27.30 -9.24 8.98
C GLU A 640 27.05 -9.69 7.52
N GLU A 641 28.00 -9.43 6.61
CA GLU A 641 27.95 -9.80 5.17
C GLU A 641 27.41 -11.22 4.94
N VAL A 642 27.85 -12.18 5.75
CA VAL A 642 27.43 -13.59 5.68
C VAL A 642 25.95 -13.78 5.99
N GLN A 643 25.38 -13.00 6.91
CA GLN A 643 23.94 -13.06 7.23
C GLN A 643 23.10 -12.49 6.09
N TYR A 644 23.47 -11.33 5.54
CA TYR A 644 22.79 -10.73 4.39
C TYR A 644 22.89 -11.61 3.14
N SER A 645 24.06 -12.17 2.87
CA SER A 645 24.30 -13.08 1.73
C SER A 645 23.51 -14.37 1.88
N ARG A 646 23.52 -14.98 3.08
CA ARG A 646 22.66 -16.12 3.43
C ARG A 646 21.18 -15.82 3.18
N LYS A 647 20.70 -14.63 3.56
CA LYS A 647 19.29 -14.24 3.35
C LYS A 647 18.96 -14.05 1.87
N ASN A 648 19.83 -13.41 1.10
CA ASN A 648 19.66 -13.28 -0.35
C ASN A 648 19.65 -14.65 -1.06
N ILE A 649 20.45 -15.61 -0.60
CA ILE A 649 20.44 -17.01 -1.08
C ILE A 649 19.11 -17.71 -0.71
N ILE A 650 18.59 -17.51 0.50
CA ILE A 650 17.28 -18.04 0.92
C ILE A 650 16.16 -17.47 0.03
N ASP A 651 16.14 -16.15 -0.19
CA ASP A 651 15.16 -15.46 -1.05
C ASP A 651 15.22 -15.95 -2.51
N PHE A 652 16.43 -16.17 -3.05
CA PHE A 652 16.63 -16.70 -4.40
C PHE A 652 16.13 -18.15 -4.53
N VAL A 653 16.49 -19.04 -3.59
CA VAL A 653 16.02 -20.43 -3.59
C VAL A 653 14.50 -20.51 -3.41
N ALA A 654 13.92 -19.70 -2.51
CA ALA A 654 12.47 -19.60 -2.35
C ALA A 654 11.75 -19.10 -3.61
N THR A 655 12.41 -18.29 -4.43
CA THR A 655 11.89 -17.85 -5.73
C THR A 655 11.91 -18.98 -6.76
N LEU A 656 13.00 -19.74 -6.85
CA LEU A 656 13.11 -20.92 -7.74
C LEU A 656 12.11 -22.02 -7.35
N ASP A 657 12.00 -22.35 -6.06
CA ASP A 657 11.03 -23.32 -5.55
C ASP A 657 9.59 -22.82 -5.74
N GLY A 658 9.36 -21.52 -5.59
CA GLY A 658 8.10 -20.87 -5.92
C GLY A 658 7.72 -21.07 -7.40
N PHE A 659 8.63 -20.81 -8.33
CA PHE A 659 8.37 -21.02 -9.77
C PHE A 659 8.23 -22.49 -10.18
N GLU A 660 8.95 -23.40 -9.52
CA GLU A 660 8.75 -24.84 -9.71
C GLU A 660 7.36 -25.27 -9.21
N LEU A 661 6.89 -24.72 -8.08
CA LEU A 661 5.54 -24.93 -7.58
C LEU A 661 4.49 -24.29 -8.51
N SER A 662 4.76 -23.13 -9.10
CA SER A 662 3.94 -22.52 -10.15
C SER A 662 3.73 -23.47 -11.34
N TYR A 663 4.81 -24.06 -11.86
CA TYR A 663 4.73 -25.04 -12.94
C TYR A 663 3.93 -26.28 -12.52
N LYS A 664 4.11 -26.78 -11.29
CA LYS A 664 3.34 -27.92 -10.75
C LYS A 664 1.85 -27.62 -10.63
N ILE A 665 1.47 -26.44 -10.12
CA ILE A 665 0.08 -25.94 -10.05
C ILE A 665 -0.56 -25.95 -11.45
N ILE A 666 0.14 -25.35 -12.41
CA ILE A 666 -0.33 -25.16 -13.79
C ILE A 666 -0.46 -26.49 -14.54
N ASN A 667 0.49 -27.41 -14.34
CA ASN A 667 0.41 -28.76 -14.90
C ASN A 667 -0.75 -29.57 -14.27
N GLU A 668 -0.94 -29.51 -12.95
CA GLU A 668 -2.00 -30.24 -12.25
C GLU A 668 -3.41 -29.83 -12.69
N ILE A 669 -3.69 -28.54 -12.88
CA ILE A 669 -5.00 -28.09 -13.39
C ILE A 669 -5.21 -28.44 -14.88
N ASN A 670 -4.15 -28.44 -15.70
CA ASN A 670 -4.22 -28.79 -17.12
C ASN A 670 -4.48 -30.30 -17.39
N HIS A 671 -4.44 -31.16 -16.36
CA HIS A 671 -4.89 -32.56 -16.46
C HIS A 671 -6.42 -32.72 -16.45
N TYR A 672 -7.17 -31.68 -16.07
CA TYR A 672 -8.63 -31.70 -15.96
C TYR A 672 -9.31 -31.18 -17.25
N PRO A 673 -10.59 -31.52 -17.50
CA PRO A 673 -11.30 -31.08 -18.70
C PRO A 673 -11.61 -29.57 -18.67
N LEU A 674 -10.70 -28.77 -19.23
CA LEU A 674 -10.86 -27.32 -19.34
C LEU A 674 -11.64 -26.93 -20.61
N SER A 675 -12.87 -26.46 -20.41
CA SER A 675 -13.78 -25.98 -21.46
C SER A 675 -13.62 -24.48 -21.75
N SER A 676 -13.19 -23.68 -20.77
CA SER A 676 -12.98 -22.24 -20.98
C SER A 676 -11.68 -21.97 -21.72
N ALA A 677 -11.76 -21.36 -22.90
CA ALA A 677 -10.61 -21.01 -23.71
C ALA A 677 -9.67 -20.00 -23.04
N TYR A 678 -10.19 -19.13 -22.15
CA TYR A 678 -9.40 -18.18 -21.37
C TYR A 678 -8.63 -18.89 -20.25
N LEU A 679 -9.31 -19.69 -19.43
CA LEU A 679 -8.66 -20.49 -18.37
C LEU A 679 -7.62 -21.45 -18.97
N LYS A 680 -7.95 -22.12 -20.09
CA LYS A 680 -7.02 -22.98 -20.80
C LYS A 680 -5.76 -22.23 -21.24
N LYS A 681 -5.89 -21.05 -21.87
CA LYS A 681 -4.73 -20.23 -22.25
C LYS A 681 -3.85 -19.86 -21.05
N LEU A 682 -4.42 -19.52 -19.90
CA LEU A 682 -3.67 -19.19 -18.68
C LEU A 682 -2.84 -20.37 -18.14
N VAL A 683 -3.23 -21.62 -18.43
CA VAL A 683 -2.59 -22.83 -17.86
C VAL A 683 -1.92 -23.75 -18.89
N THR A 684 -2.01 -23.43 -20.19
CA THR A 684 -1.19 -24.08 -21.22
C THR A 684 0.11 -23.30 -21.45
N LEU A 685 1.19 -24.03 -21.77
CA LEU A 685 2.49 -23.44 -22.05
C LEU A 685 2.47 -22.61 -23.36
N THR A 686 3.31 -21.57 -23.45
CA THR A 686 3.52 -20.77 -24.67
C THR A 686 3.80 -21.63 -25.90
N ASN A 687 4.64 -22.65 -25.72
CA ASN A 687 5.04 -23.62 -26.75
C ASN A 687 3.87 -24.47 -27.27
N LEU A 688 2.73 -24.45 -26.56
CA LEU A 688 1.47 -25.15 -26.88
C LEU A 688 0.33 -24.17 -27.22
N GLY A 689 0.63 -22.87 -27.43
CA GLY A 689 -0.33 -21.83 -27.78
C GLY A 689 -1.04 -21.14 -26.61
N GLY A 690 -0.49 -21.27 -25.39
CA GLY A 690 -0.97 -20.57 -24.19
C GLY A 690 -0.15 -19.33 -23.79
N ASN A 691 -0.40 -18.86 -22.57
CA ASN A 691 0.22 -17.66 -22.01
C ASN A 691 1.34 -17.97 -21.01
N PHE A 692 1.34 -19.14 -20.38
CA PHE A 692 2.33 -19.48 -19.34
C PHE A 692 3.68 -19.83 -19.98
N PRO A 693 4.79 -19.13 -19.69
CA PRO A 693 6.06 -19.38 -20.36
C PRO A 693 6.70 -20.68 -19.86
N ASP A 694 7.38 -21.41 -20.75
CA ASP A 694 8.22 -22.52 -20.33
C ASP A 694 9.51 -22.00 -19.68
N ILE A 695 9.63 -22.28 -18.39
CA ILE A 695 10.73 -21.86 -17.51
C ILE A 695 11.50 -23.07 -16.96
N THR A 696 11.14 -24.28 -17.38
CA THR A 696 11.59 -25.56 -16.79
C THR A 696 13.11 -25.74 -16.89
N GLU A 697 13.68 -25.51 -18.07
CA GLU A 697 15.12 -25.62 -18.31
C GLU A 697 15.93 -24.60 -17.47
N LYS A 698 15.39 -23.38 -17.29
CA LYS A 698 16.03 -22.30 -16.53
C LYS A 698 16.02 -22.60 -15.03
N ILE A 699 14.91 -23.13 -14.49
CA ILE A 699 14.84 -23.60 -13.10
C ILE A 699 15.86 -24.72 -12.87
N ASN A 700 15.94 -25.70 -13.78
CA ASN A 700 16.89 -26.80 -13.68
C ASN A 700 18.35 -26.33 -13.77
N TYR A 701 18.67 -25.35 -14.62
CA TYR A 701 19.99 -24.72 -14.69
C TYR A 701 20.38 -24.11 -13.34
N PHE A 702 19.57 -23.23 -12.76
CA PHE A 702 19.89 -22.58 -11.49
C PHE A 702 19.91 -23.54 -10.29
N LYS A 703 19.08 -24.59 -10.29
CA LYS A 703 19.10 -25.64 -9.25
C LYS A 703 20.33 -26.55 -9.32
N ASN A 704 20.92 -26.73 -10.50
CA ASN A 704 22.13 -27.53 -10.69
C ASN A 704 23.42 -26.69 -10.65
N ALA A 705 23.32 -25.36 -10.56
CA ALA A 705 24.49 -24.46 -10.57
C ALA A 705 25.26 -24.42 -9.24
N PHE A 706 24.63 -24.81 -8.11
CA PHE A 706 25.25 -24.85 -6.78
C PHE A 706 24.44 -25.69 -5.78
N ASP A 707 25.11 -26.26 -4.76
CA ASP A 707 24.45 -26.87 -3.61
C ASP A 707 23.75 -25.80 -2.74
N ALA A 708 22.41 -25.78 -2.79
CA ALA A 708 21.58 -24.85 -2.02
C ALA A 708 21.65 -25.05 -0.50
N GLU A 709 21.83 -26.27 0.02
CA GLU A 709 21.90 -26.56 1.46
C GLU A 709 23.29 -26.36 2.05
N LYS A 710 24.32 -26.33 1.20
CA LYS A 710 25.63 -25.76 1.53
C LYS A 710 25.58 -24.24 1.50
N ALA A 711 25.04 -23.63 0.44
CA ALA A 711 24.98 -22.18 0.28
C ALA A 711 24.15 -21.47 1.37
N LYS A 712 23.00 -22.04 1.77
CA LYS A 712 22.17 -21.56 2.91
C LYS A 712 22.88 -21.64 4.26
N ARG A 713 23.95 -22.44 4.39
CA ARG A 713 24.67 -22.71 5.64
C ARG A 713 25.95 -21.90 5.75
N GLU A 714 26.72 -21.84 4.66
CA GLU A 714 27.97 -21.08 4.56
C GLU A 714 27.74 -19.60 4.23
N GLY A 715 26.53 -19.24 3.78
CA GLY A 715 26.16 -17.89 3.37
C GLY A 715 26.85 -17.42 2.09
N ARG A 716 27.45 -18.34 1.32
CA ARG A 716 28.18 -18.08 0.09
C ARG A 716 27.86 -19.17 -0.94
N ILE A 717 27.72 -18.78 -2.20
CA ILE A 717 27.48 -19.73 -3.29
C ILE A 717 28.84 -20.32 -3.71
N THR A 718 28.98 -21.65 -3.63
CA THR A 718 30.03 -22.39 -4.35
C THR A 718 29.43 -22.86 -5.67
N PRO A 719 29.95 -22.44 -6.84
CA PRO A 719 29.46 -22.95 -8.12
C PRO A 719 29.89 -24.40 -8.33
N GLU A 720 29.09 -25.16 -9.08
CA GLU A 720 29.51 -26.44 -9.65
C GLU A 720 30.42 -26.22 -10.88
N PRO A 721 31.28 -27.20 -11.25
CA PRO A 721 32.23 -27.05 -12.35
C PRO A 721 31.57 -26.71 -13.69
N GLY A 722 32.12 -25.74 -14.41
CA GLY A 722 31.63 -25.23 -15.68
C GLY A 722 30.64 -24.07 -15.58
N ILE A 723 30.28 -23.61 -14.38
CA ILE A 723 29.40 -22.44 -14.18
C ILE A 723 30.18 -21.11 -14.22
N ASP A 724 31.38 -21.05 -13.61
CA ASP A 724 32.25 -19.86 -13.64
C ASP A 724 33.71 -20.26 -13.97
N PRO A 725 34.25 -19.83 -15.14
CA PRO A 725 35.56 -20.29 -15.60
C PRO A 725 36.74 -19.66 -14.85
N GLU A 726 36.59 -18.47 -14.26
CA GLU A 726 37.66 -17.80 -13.49
C GLU A 726 37.86 -18.50 -12.15
N TYR A 727 36.75 -18.95 -11.54
CA TYR A 727 36.76 -19.79 -10.35
C TYR A 727 37.38 -21.18 -10.62
N ASP A 728 36.98 -21.85 -11.70
CA ASP A 728 37.52 -23.17 -12.06
C ASP A 728 39.01 -23.10 -12.41
N GLU A 729 39.45 -22.08 -13.16
CA GLU A 729 40.88 -21.84 -13.44
C GLU A 729 41.64 -21.66 -12.12
N SER A 730 41.16 -20.79 -11.23
CA SER A 730 41.79 -20.51 -9.94
C SER A 730 41.86 -21.75 -9.04
N LEU A 731 40.83 -22.60 -9.02
CA LEU A 731 40.87 -23.89 -8.31
C LEU A 731 41.89 -24.86 -8.93
N SER A 732 41.98 -24.92 -10.26
CA SER A 732 42.95 -25.77 -10.96
C SER A 732 44.39 -25.35 -10.67
N GLU A 733 44.63 -24.04 -10.56
CA GLU A 733 45.94 -23.46 -10.26
C GLU A 733 46.34 -23.68 -8.80
N ILE A 734 45.44 -23.45 -7.84
CA ILE A 734 45.65 -23.79 -6.42
C ILE A 734 46.03 -25.27 -6.29
N LYS A 735 45.29 -26.16 -6.98
CA LYS A 735 45.59 -27.60 -6.97
C LYS A 735 46.97 -27.91 -7.57
N ARG A 736 47.33 -27.31 -8.72
CA ARG A 736 48.66 -27.45 -9.34
C ARG A 736 49.76 -27.07 -8.34
N ILE A 737 49.64 -25.91 -7.70
CA ILE A 737 50.66 -25.40 -6.76
C ILE A 737 50.79 -26.33 -5.55
N VAL A 738 49.67 -26.78 -4.97
CA VAL A 738 49.69 -27.74 -3.84
C VAL A 738 50.35 -29.06 -4.25
N GLU A 739 50.06 -29.58 -5.44
CA GLU A 739 50.74 -30.78 -5.95
C GLU A 739 52.24 -30.58 -6.18
N ASP A 740 52.68 -29.41 -6.65
CA ASP A 740 54.10 -29.08 -6.80
C ASP A 740 54.82 -28.96 -5.44
N MET A 741 54.15 -28.36 -4.44
CA MET A 741 54.65 -28.29 -3.06
C MET A 741 54.74 -29.67 -2.40
N ASP A 742 53.75 -30.55 -2.59
CA ASP A 742 53.81 -31.94 -2.09
C ASP A 742 54.89 -32.76 -2.82
N ARG A 743 55.06 -32.58 -4.14
CA ARG A 743 56.19 -33.16 -4.91
C ARG A 743 57.54 -32.71 -4.33
N PHE A 744 57.68 -31.44 -3.96
CA PHE A 744 58.89 -30.89 -3.32
C PHE A 744 59.12 -31.44 -1.91
N LEU A 745 58.07 -31.50 -1.08
CA LEU A 745 58.13 -32.05 0.27
C LEU A 745 58.51 -33.54 0.26
N LEU A 746 57.95 -34.33 -0.67
CA LEU A 746 58.31 -35.74 -0.90
C LEU A 746 59.77 -35.91 -1.36
N LYS A 747 60.25 -35.04 -2.26
CA LYS A 747 61.64 -35.04 -2.73
C LYS A 747 62.61 -34.84 -1.55
N TRP A 748 62.40 -33.81 -0.74
CA TRP A 748 63.28 -33.52 0.40
C TRP A 748 63.11 -34.50 1.55
N SER A 749 61.89 -35.00 1.82
CA SER A 749 61.65 -36.05 2.81
C SER A 749 62.50 -37.31 2.54
N LYS A 750 62.65 -37.70 1.27
CA LYS A 750 63.59 -38.77 0.86
C LYS A 750 65.05 -38.39 1.13
N THR A 751 65.47 -37.18 0.78
CA THR A 751 66.86 -36.69 1.02
C THR A 751 67.24 -36.66 2.50
N PHE A 752 66.35 -36.22 3.37
CA PHE A 752 66.60 -36.13 4.82
C PHE A 752 66.36 -37.44 5.57
N GLY A 753 65.71 -38.45 4.95
CA GLY A 753 65.41 -39.74 5.58
C GLY A 753 64.32 -39.68 6.66
N THR A 754 63.48 -38.63 6.65
CA THR A 754 62.39 -38.41 7.61
C THR A 754 61.17 -37.84 6.90
N ARG A 755 59.97 -38.08 7.43
CA ARG A 755 58.78 -37.34 7.00
C ARG A 755 58.96 -35.87 7.40
N LEU A 756 58.90 -34.97 6.43
CA LEU A 756 58.82 -33.53 6.64
C LEU A 756 57.34 -33.10 6.66
N ALA A 757 57.08 -31.92 7.20
CA ALA A 757 55.76 -31.30 7.22
C ALA A 757 55.86 -29.79 6.98
N TYR A 758 54.82 -29.22 6.39
CA TYR A 758 54.61 -27.78 6.32
C TYR A 758 53.92 -27.27 7.60
N TRP A 759 54.28 -26.07 8.04
CA TRP A 759 53.77 -25.45 9.27
C TRP A 759 53.44 -23.96 9.08
N GLY A 760 52.49 -23.47 9.88
CA GLY A 760 52.24 -22.05 10.13
C GLY A 760 50.89 -21.55 9.63
N THR A 761 50.60 -20.26 9.85
CA THR A 761 49.30 -19.62 9.59
C THR A 761 49.47 -18.21 9.00
N GLY A 762 48.46 -17.74 8.25
CA GLY A 762 48.50 -16.44 7.57
C GLY A 762 49.72 -16.28 6.66
N ARG A 763 50.47 -15.19 6.85
CA ARG A 763 51.72 -14.88 6.12
C ARG A 763 52.90 -15.82 6.45
N ASN A 764 52.76 -16.67 7.47
CA ASN A 764 53.79 -17.63 7.90
C ASN A 764 53.44 -19.09 7.55
N ARG A 765 52.47 -19.34 6.65
CA ARG A 765 52.16 -20.69 6.15
C ARG A 765 53.34 -21.31 5.39
N TYR A 766 53.32 -22.63 5.27
CA TYR A 766 54.26 -23.44 4.47
C TYR A 766 55.75 -23.31 4.84
N GLN A 767 56.08 -22.99 6.09
CA GLN A 767 57.44 -23.19 6.62
C GLN A 767 57.74 -24.69 6.72
N ILE A 768 58.92 -25.14 6.32
CA ILE A 768 59.30 -26.57 6.38
C ILE A 768 59.82 -26.89 7.79
N GLU A 769 59.13 -27.76 8.53
CA GLU A 769 59.61 -28.27 9.83
C GLU A 769 60.64 -29.39 9.64
N ILE A 770 61.85 -29.17 10.15
CA ILE A 770 62.99 -30.10 10.08
C ILE A 770 63.45 -30.42 11.51
N PRO A 771 63.61 -31.71 11.88
CA PRO A 771 64.19 -32.10 13.17
C PRO A 771 65.56 -31.45 13.41
N GLU A 772 65.79 -30.93 14.61
CA GLU A 772 67.01 -30.17 14.94
C GLU A 772 68.31 -30.99 14.77
N SER A 773 68.23 -32.31 14.88
CA SER A 773 69.31 -33.26 14.58
C SER A 773 69.73 -33.32 13.11
N LEU A 774 68.90 -32.83 12.19
CA LEU A 774 69.13 -32.82 10.75
C LEU A 774 69.41 -31.41 10.20
N ALA A 775 69.38 -30.38 11.05
CA ALA A 775 69.58 -28.98 10.66
C ALA A 775 70.94 -28.70 9.98
N SER A 776 71.95 -29.53 10.24
CA SER A 776 73.28 -29.45 9.59
C SER A 776 73.32 -29.97 8.15
N ARG A 777 72.24 -30.59 7.66
CA ARG A 777 72.09 -31.06 6.27
C ARG A 777 71.23 -30.12 5.41
N VAL A 778 70.75 -29.01 5.98
CA VAL A 778 69.90 -28.04 5.29
C VAL A 778 70.77 -27.18 4.34
N PRO A 779 70.34 -26.93 3.09
CA PRO A 779 71.10 -26.08 2.16
C PRO A 779 71.30 -24.66 2.69
N ASN A 780 72.48 -24.08 2.47
CA ASN A 780 72.81 -22.70 2.87
C ASN A 780 71.92 -21.63 2.18
N SER A 781 71.15 -21.99 1.15
CA SER A 781 70.16 -21.13 0.51
C SER A 781 68.83 -21.01 1.27
N TRP A 782 68.60 -21.83 2.30
CA TRP A 782 67.35 -21.85 3.07
C TRP A 782 67.46 -20.97 4.31
N GLN A 783 66.56 -20.00 4.44
CA GLN A 783 66.54 -19.09 5.59
C GLN A 783 65.80 -19.72 6.78
N LEU A 784 66.38 -19.61 7.98
CA LEU A 784 65.74 -20.05 9.23
C LEU A 784 64.65 -19.05 9.64
N SER A 785 63.39 -19.44 9.54
CA SER A 785 62.22 -18.59 9.78
C SER A 785 61.77 -18.62 11.24
N SER A 786 61.82 -19.78 11.90
CA SER A 786 61.51 -19.93 13.33
C SER A 786 62.14 -21.21 13.91
N GLN A 787 62.17 -21.35 15.24
CA GLN A 787 62.65 -22.57 15.90
C GLN A 787 61.88 -22.88 17.19
N ARG A 788 61.73 -24.18 17.47
CA ARG A 788 61.22 -24.76 18.71
C ARG A 788 62.23 -25.82 19.18
N LYS A 789 62.32 -26.09 20.48
CA LYS A 789 63.22 -27.13 21.01
C LYS A 789 63.00 -28.46 20.28
N GLY A 790 63.99 -28.93 19.51
CA GLY A 790 63.91 -30.15 18.71
C GLY A 790 63.47 -30.00 17.25
N VAL A 791 62.98 -28.84 16.80
CA VAL A 791 62.52 -28.58 15.41
C VAL A 791 62.89 -27.17 14.95
N LYS A 792 63.59 -27.06 13.82
CA LYS A 792 63.91 -25.79 13.15
C LYS A 792 63.07 -25.64 11.88
N ARG A 793 62.60 -24.42 11.60
CA ARG A 793 61.71 -24.11 10.49
C ARG A 793 62.40 -23.26 9.46
N TYR A 794 62.29 -23.67 8.21
CA TYR A 794 62.99 -23.03 7.10
C TYR A 794 62.04 -22.61 5.98
N THR A 795 62.43 -21.55 5.28
CA THR A 795 61.83 -21.06 4.04
C THR A 795 62.93 -20.90 3.01
N CYS A 796 62.71 -21.46 1.82
CA CYS A 796 63.54 -21.25 0.63
C CYS A 796 62.80 -20.40 -0.41
N SER A 797 63.53 -19.96 -1.44
CA SER A 797 63.01 -19.26 -2.63
C SER A 797 61.71 -19.89 -3.15
N GLU A 798 61.75 -21.19 -3.45
CA GLU A 798 60.65 -21.94 -4.05
C GLU A 798 59.40 -21.93 -3.15
N THR A 799 59.56 -22.08 -1.83
CA THR A 799 58.43 -21.98 -0.89
C THR A 799 57.87 -20.57 -0.72
N GLN A 800 58.66 -19.53 -0.96
CA GLN A 800 58.20 -18.14 -0.92
C GLN A 800 57.50 -17.73 -2.23
N GLU A 801 58.02 -18.20 -3.37
CA GLU A 801 57.40 -18.06 -4.69
C GLU A 801 56.04 -18.77 -4.72
N TRP A 802 55.98 -20.06 -4.35
CA TRP A 802 54.70 -20.79 -4.26
C TRP A 802 53.73 -20.20 -3.23
N LEU A 803 54.20 -19.67 -2.09
CA LEU A 803 53.32 -18.97 -1.15
C LEU A 803 52.74 -17.70 -1.77
N SER A 804 53.49 -17.00 -2.62
CA SER A 804 53.01 -15.81 -3.33
C SER A 804 52.03 -16.17 -4.46
N GLU A 805 52.33 -17.18 -5.28
CA GLU A 805 51.39 -17.71 -6.30
C GLU A 805 50.09 -18.19 -5.63
N LEU A 806 50.20 -19.01 -4.59
CA LEU A 806 49.06 -19.57 -3.87
C LEU A 806 48.22 -18.48 -3.22
N THR A 807 48.82 -17.45 -2.62
CA THR A 807 48.07 -16.33 -2.04
C THR A 807 47.35 -15.53 -3.13
N ALA A 808 47.99 -15.28 -4.28
CA ALA A 808 47.35 -14.59 -5.42
C ALA A 808 46.24 -15.42 -6.10
N ALA A 809 46.32 -16.75 -6.06
CA ALA A 809 45.27 -17.65 -6.54
C ALA A 809 44.12 -17.79 -5.52
N GLU A 810 44.44 -17.86 -4.21
CA GLU A 810 43.44 -17.78 -3.13
C GLU A 810 42.66 -16.45 -3.18
N GLU A 811 43.35 -15.32 -3.37
CA GLU A 811 42.75 -13.99 -3.49
C GLU A 811 41.88 -13.83 -4.75
N ARG A 812 42.29 -14.39 -5.90
CA ARG A 812 41.43 -14.47 -7.11
C ARG A 812 40.18 -15.31 -6.86
N LYS A 813 40.35 -16.55 -6.38
CA LYS A 813 39.24 -17.46 -6.05
C LYS A 813 38.26 -16.81 -5.04
N ASP A 814 38.77 -16.06 -4.05
CA ASP A 814 37.94 -15.32 -3.09
C ASP A 814 37.39 -14.00 -3.67
N ALA A 815 37.88 -13.49 -4.79
CA ALA A 815 37.26 -12.40 -5.55
C ALA A 815 36.13 -12.91 -6.44
N SER A 816 36.35 -13.98 -7.21
CA SER A 816 35.30 -14.61 -8.03
C SER A 816 34.13 -15.11 -7.16
N LEU A 817 34.39 -15.68 -5.98
CA LEU A 817 33.33 -16.05 -5.02
C LEU A 817 32.47 -14.87 -4.51
N ARG A 818 32.94 -13.62 -4.63
CA ARG A 818 32.15 -12.41 -4.31
C ARG A 818 31.34 -11.93 -5.52
N SER A 819 31.82 -12.09 -6.76
CA SER A 819 31.07 -11.74 -7.97
C SER A 819 30.10 -12.82 -8.44
N ILE A 820 30.34 -14.10 -8.16
CA ILE A 820 29.49 -15.23 -8.59
C ILE A 820 28.02 -15.06 -8.19
N MET A 821 27.73 -14.56 -6.99
CA MET A 821 26.35 -14.27 -6.57
C MET A 821 25.67 -13.23 -7.49
N GLN A 822 26.39 -12.16 -7.83
CA GLN A 822 25.91 -11.14 -8.77
C GLN A 822 25.81 -11.69 -10.20
N HIS A 823 26.73 -12.54 -10.63
CA HIS A 823 26.69 -13.21 -11.96
C HIS A 823 25.43 -14.10 -12.10
N ILE A 824 25.14 -14.94 -11.09
CA ILE A 824 23.95 -15.81 -11.07
C ILE A 824 22.66 -14.98 -11.06
N PHE A 825 22.58 -13.94 -10.23
CA PHE A 825 21.42 -13.06 -10.19
C PHE A 825 21.26 -12.23 -11.48
N SER A 826 22.35 -11.81 -12.13
CA SER A 826 22.33 -11.18 -13.46
C SER A 826 21.74 -12.12 -14.52
N SER A 827 22.21 -13.37 -14.57
CA SER A 827 21.70 -14.38 -15.53
C SER A 827 20.22 -14.71 -15.27
N PHE A 828 19.78 -14.78 -14.01
CA PHE A 828 18.36 -14.91 -13.68
C PHE A 828 17.54 -13.72 -14.20
N SER A 829 18.11 -12.52 -14.13
CA SER A 829 17.48 -11.24 -14.50
C SER A 829 17.29 -11.06 -16.01
N GLU A 830 18.16 -11.64 -16.84
CA GLU A 830 17.99 -11.71 -18.31
C GLU A 830 16.64 -12.35 -18.70
N SER A 831 16.07 -13.18 -17.83
CA SER A 831 14.79 -13.86 -18.03
C SER A 831 13.59 -13.19 -17.34
N PHE A 832 13.72 -11.95 -16.83
CA PHE A 832 12.68 -11.24 -16.06
C PHE A 832 11.29 -11.32 -16.72
N THR A 833 11.20 -11.10 -18.03
CA THR A 833 9.93 -11.11 -18.78
C THR A 833 9.16 -12.42 -18.60
N HIS A 834 9.87 -13.56 -18.58
CA HIS A 834 9.27 -14.88 -18.43
C HIS A 834 8.83 -15.12 -16.97
N TRP A 835 9.66 -14.73 -16.00
CA TRP A 835 9.29 -14.79 -14.58
C TRP A 835 8.05 -13.95 -14.27
N HIS A 836 7.97 -12.73 -14.83
CA HIS A 836 6.82 -11.85 -14.69
C HIS A 836 5.57 -12.42 -15.38
N MET A 837 5.67 -12.95 -16.62
CA MET A 837 4.53 -13.58 -17.31
C MET A 837 3.96 -14.78 -16.55
N ALA A 838 4.82 -15.64 -15.99
CA ALA A 838 4.38 -16.76 -15.15
C ALA A 838 3.69 -16.29 -13.86
N MET A 839 4.21 -15.23 -13.22
CA MET A 839 3.58 -14.61 -12.05
C MET A 839 2.21 -14.00 -12.40
N SER A 840 2.09 -13.27 -13.50
CA SER A 840 0.82 -12.69 -13.97
C SER A 840 -0.25 -13.77 -14.25
N CYS A 841 0.12 -14.89 -14.89
CA CYS A 841 -0.81 -15.99 -15.12
C CYS A 841 -1.35 -16.61 -13.82
N LEU A 842 -0.51 -16.72 -12.78
CA LEU A 842 -0.95 -17.15 -11.45
C LEU A 842 -1.78 -16.09 -10.72
N ALA A 843 -1.45 -14.80 -10.87
CA ALA A 843 -2.23 -13.71 -10.29
C ALA A 843 -3.68 -13.73 -10.83
N GLU A 844 -3.86 -13.92 -12.14
CA GLU A 844 -5.17 -14.06 -12.76
C GLU A 844 -5.89 -15.34 -12.29
N LEU A 845 -5.18 -16.47 -12.16
CA LEU A 845 -5.74 -17.73 -11.66
C LEU A 845 -6.23 -17.63 -10.20
N ASP A 846 -5.45 -17.02 -9.30
CA ASP A 846 -5.83 -16.81 -7.89
C ASP A 846 -7.03 -15.85 -7.78
N CYS A 847 -7.09 -14.80 -8.61
CA CYS A 847 -8.27 -13.93 -8.71
C CYS A 847 -9.52 -14.67 -9.20
N LEU A 848 -9.39 -15.55 -10.21
CA LEU A 848 -10.50 -16.37 -10.70
C LEU A 848 -10.96 -17.39 -9.65
N ILE A 849 -10.04 -17.97 -8.88
CA ILE A 849 -10.35 -18.86 -7.75
C ILE A 849 -11.07 -18.09 -6.63
N ALA A 850 -10.68 -16.85 -6.33
CA ALA A 850 -11.37 -16.02 -5.34
C ALA A 850 -12.80 -15.65 -5.78
N LEU A 851 -12.99 -15.26 -7.05
CA LEU A 851 -14.32 -15.00 -7.62
C LEU A 851 -15.17 -16.27 -7.72
N TYR A 852 -14.57 -17.45 -7.94
CA TYR A 852 -15.23 -18.75 -7.83
C TYR A 852 -15.71 -19.02 -6.39
N LEU A 853 -14.84 -18.84 -5.38
CA LEU A 853 -15.19 -19.04 -3.98
C LEU A 853 -16.32 -18.11 -3.51
N TYR A 854 -16.35 -16.87 -3.99
CA TYR A 854 -17.49 -16.00 -3.80
C TYR A 854 -18.74 -16.55 -4.52
N SER A 855 -18.60 -16.98 -5.78
CA SER A 855 -19.70 -17.51 -6.61
C SER A 855 -20.37 -18.76 -6.04
N ILE A 856 -19.73 -19.51 -5.13
CA ILE A 856 -20.31 -20.68 -4.44
C ILE A 856 -20.66 -20.46 -2.95
N ASN A 857 -19.98 -19.54 -2.24
CA ASN A 857 -20.13 -19.37 -0.78
C ASN A 857 -20.73 -18.00 -0.37
N ALA A 858 -21.35 -17.25 -1.30
CA ALA A 858 -21.89 -15.93 -1.00
C ALA A 858 -23.35 -15.93 -0.50
N SER A 859 -24.18 -16.85 -1.01
CA SER A 859 -25.63 -16.93 -0.77
C SER A 859 -26.14 -18.29 -1.28
N ASP A 860 -27.22 -18.81 -0.71
CA ASP A 860 -27.92 -19.99 -1.26
C ASP A 860 -28.53 -19.70 -2.65
N VAL A 861 -28.88 -18.44 -2.91
CA VAL A 861 -29.42 -17.96 -4.18
C VAL A 861 -28.37 -17.11 -4.88
N MET A 862 -27.81 -17.65 -5.97
CA MET A 862 -26.77 -17.03 -6.81
C MET A 862 -27.09 -17.25 -8.29
N CYS A 863 -27.01 -16.20 -9.10
CA CYS A 863 -27.22 -16.27 -10.55
C CYS A 863 -25.98 -15.81 -11.34
N LEU A 864 -25.81 -16.34 -12.55
CA LEU A 864 -24.83 -15.84 -13.52
C LEU A 864 -25.46 -14.67 -14.32
N PRO A 865 -24.89 -13.44 -14.31
CA PRO A 865 -25.51 -12.29 -14.97
C PRO A 865 -25.47 -12.35 -16.50
N GLU A 866 -26.60 -12.08 -17.15
CA GLU A 866 -26.72 -12.08 -18.61
C GLU A 866 -26.45 -10.68 -19.18
N PHE A 867 -25.32 -10.53 -19.87
CA PHE A 867 -24.98 -9.30 -20.58
C PHE A 867 -25.59 -9.29 -21.98
N ILE A 868 -26.45 -8.29 -22.23
CA ILE A 868 -27.02 -7.99 -23.55
C ILE A 868 -26.04 -7.11 -24.32
N ASP A 869 -25.68 -7.53 -25.53
CA ASP A 869 -24.75 -6.78 -26.39
C ASP A 869 -25.42 -5.53 -26.98
N LEU A 870 -24.63 -4.46 -27.13
CA LEU A 870 -25.10 -3.18 -27.65
C LEU A 870 -25.14 -3.19 -29.19
N ASN A 871 -26.26 -2.74 -29.73
CA ASN A 871 -26.40 -2.35 -31.14
C ASN A 871 -27.15 -1.01 -31.23
N SER A 872 -27.33 -0.49 -32.45
CA SER A 872 -27.94 0.83 -32.71
C SER A 872 -29.41 0.97 -32.28
N SER A 873 -30.10 -0.10 -31.88
CA SER A 873 -31.47 -0.11 -31.35
C SER A 873 -31.59 -0.75 -29.95
N THR A 874 -30.47 -0.96 -29.25
CA THR A 874 -30.46 -1.52 -27.88
C THR A 874 -30.52 -0.40 -26.84
N GLU A 875 -31.61 -0.36 -26.07
CA GLU A 875 -31.75 0.60 -24.97
C GLU A 875 -31.01 0.16 -23.69
N PRO A 876 -30.65 1.09 -22.78
CA PRO A 876 -29.94 0.77 -21.55
C PRO A 876 -30.83 0.05 -20.51
N LEU A 877 -30.75 -1.29 -20.45
CA LEU A 877 -31.49 -2.14 -19.49
C LEU A 877 -30.66 -2.50 -18.25
N LEU A 878 -31.29 -2.54 -17.08
CA LEU A 878 -30.85 -3.27 -15.89
C LEU A 878 -32.08 -3.93 -15.25
N GLU A 879 -32.04 -5.25 -15.07
CA GLU A 879 -33.08 -6.05 -14.42
C GLU A 879 -32.41 -7.00 -13.41
N ILE A 880 -32.82 -6.93 -12.14
CA ILE A 880 -32.35 -7.74 -11.02
C ILE A 880 -33.61 -8.28 -10.32
N VAL A 881 -33.69 -9.59 -10.11
CA VAL A 881 -34.80 -10.26 -9.41
C VAL A 881 -34.28 -10.93 -8.16
N ASP A 882 -34.99 -10.75 -7.04
CA ASP A 882 -34.62 -11.23 -5.70
C ASP A 882 -33.14 -10.93 -5.33
N GLY A 883 -32.66 -9.72 -5.63
CA GLY A 883 -31.28 -9.30 -5.34
C GLY A 883 -31.04 -9.05 -3.85
N ILE A 884 -29.82 -9.33 -3.38
CA ILE A 884 -29.38 -9.19 -1.98
C ILE A 884 -28.09 -8.36 -1.90
N HIS A 885 -27.92 -7.56 -0.84
CA HIS A 885 -26.74 -6.69 -0.66
C HIS A 885 -25.47 -7.51 -0.31
N PRO A 886 -24.43 -7.55 -1.18
CA PRO A 886 -23.29 -8.47 -1.07
C PRO A 886 -22.57 -8.51 0.28
N CYS A 887 -22.38 -7.35 0.93
CA CYS A 887 -21.60 -7.23 2.17
C CYS A 887 -22.40 -7.44 3.47
N LEU A 888 -23.73 -7.63 3.41
CA LEU A 888 -24.56 -7.78 4.61
C LEU A 888 -24.83 -9.23 5.01
N ILE A 889 -24.61 -10.19 4.10
CA ILE A 889 -25.16 -11.56 4.15
C ILE A 889 -24.77 -12.32 5.43
N ASN A 890 -23.58 -12.07 5.98
CA ASN A 890 -23.07 -12.75 7.16
C ASN A 890 -23.04 -11.86 8.43
N THR A 891 -23.52 -10.61 8.33
CA THR A 891 -23.27 -9.55 9.33
C THR A 891 -24.42 -9.36 10.31
N PHE A 892 -25.61 -9.91 10.01
CA PHE A 892 -26.81 -9.79 10.86
C PHE A 892 -27.09 -11.07 11.65
N SER A 893 -26.63 -11.12 12.90
CA SER A 893 -26.86 -12.25 13.83
C SER A 893 -28.28 -12.35 14.40
N GLY A 894 -29.30 -11.83 13.72
CA GLY A 894 -30.64 -11.64 14.32
C GLY A 894 -31.79 -11.23 13.41
N GLY A 895 -31.72 -11.46 12.09
CA GLY A 895 -32.86 -11.23 11.20
C GLY A 895 -32.56 -11.54 9.72
N ASP A 896 -33.58 -12.01 9.00
CA ASP A 896 -33.47 -12.37 7.59
C ASP A 896 -33.27 -11.14 6.69
N ILE A 897 -32.36 -11.24 5.71
CA ILE A 897 -32.06 -10.15 4.79
C ILE A 897 -33.03 -10.22 3.60
N ILE A 898 -33.81 -9.15 3.42
CA ILE A 898 -34.94 -9.15 2.49
C ILE A 898 -34.49 -8.88 1.04
N SER A 899 -34.87 -9.80 0.15
CA SER A 899 -34.60 -9.72 -1.29
C SER A 899 -35.40 -8.61 -1.98
N ASN A 900 -34.75 -7.95 -2.94
CA ASN A 900 -35.29 -6.77 -3.62
C ASN A 900 -35.16 -6.87 -5.14
N ASP A 901 -36.26 -6.59 -5.83
CA ASP A 901 -36.35 -6.53 -7.29
C ASP A 901 -36.02 -5.10 -7.77
N ILE A 902 -35.23 -4.96 -8.84
CA ILE A 902 -34.85 -3.65 -9.41
C ILE A 902 -34.90 -3.75 -10.93
N LYS A 903 -35.62 -2.82 -11.58
CA LYS A 903 -35.73 -2.77 -13.04
C LYS A 903 -35.63 -1.33 -13.54
N LEU A 904 -34.80 -1.09 -14.56
CA LEU A 904 -34.57 0.20 -15.21
C LEU A 904 -34.35 0.00 -16.71
N GLY A 905 -35.02 0.81 -17.54
CA GLY A 905 -34.98 0.72 -19.01
C GLY A 905 -35.99 -0.26 -19.62
N THR A 906 -36.09 -0.28 -20.94
CA THR A 906 -37.08 -1.08 -21.69
C THR A 906 -36.49 -2.38 -22.25
N THR A 907 -37.33 -3.22 -22.85
CA THR A 907 -36.88 -4.27 -23.77
C THR A 907 -37.74 -4.26 -25.04
N SER A 908 -37.12 -3.92 -26.17
CA SER A 908 -37.80 -3.61 -27.44
C SER A 908 -38.60 -4.77 -28.05
N SER A 909 -38.47 -5.99 -27.51
CA SER A 909 -39.17 -7.19 -27.98
C SER A 909 -40.66 -7.23 -27.61
N MET A 910 -41.12 -6.49 -26.59
CA MET A 910 -42.53 -6.52 -26.17
C MET A 910 -43.44 -5.55 -26.94
N ILE A 911 -42.88 -4.51 -27.57
CA ILE A 911 -43.64 -3.42 -28.22
C ILE A 911 -44.44 -3.92 -29.45
N ASN A 912 -44.00 -5.01 -30.09
CA ASN A 912 -44.62 -5.55 -31.30
C ASN A 912 -45.73 -6.59 -31.05
N SER A 913 -46.41 -6.55 -29.89
CA SER A 913 -47.52 -7.45 -29.53
C SER A 913 -48.87 -6.71 -29.53
N PRO A 914 -49.57 -6.57 -30.67
CA PRO A 914 -50.70 -5.64 -30.84
C PRO A 914 -52.04 -6.12 -30.23
N THR A 915 -52.00 -6.90 -29.14
CA THR A 915 -53.16 -7.66 -28.62
C THR A 915 -53.30 -7.68 -27.10
N GLN A 916 -52.52 -6.89 -26.35
CA GLN A 916 -52.69 -6.72 -24.90
C GLN A 916 -52.87 -5.25 -24.53
N HIS A 917 -53.89 -4.95 -23.72
CA HIS A 917 -54.09 -3.62 -23.17
C HIS A 917 -52.98 -3.31 -22.16
N HIS A 918 -52.14 -2.32 -22.44
CA HIS A 918 -51.14 -1.85 -21.49
C HIS A 918 -51.81 -1.35 -20.21
N THR A 919 -51.37 -1.90 -19.08
CA THR A 919 -51.81 -1.51 -17.75
C THR A 919 -50.82 -0.51 -17.13
N LEU A 920 -51.21 0.14 -16.02
CA LEU A 920 -50.29 0.94 -15.22
C LEU A 920 -49.08 0.13 -14.70
N HIS A 921 -49.18 -1.20 -14.65
CA HIS A 921 -48.09 -2.10 -14.27
C HIS A 921 -47.03 -2.25 -15.38
N ASP A 922 -47.40 -2.00 -16.64
CA ASP A 922 -46.52 -2.09 -17.80
C ASP A 922 -45.73 -0.79 -18.03
N MET A 923 -46.28 0.35 -17.63
CA MET A 923 -45.56 1.64 -17.64
C MET A 923 -44.41 1.66 -16.61
N PHE A 924 -44.60 1.03 -15.44
CA PHE A 924 -43.53 0.87 -14.45
C PHE A 924 -42.36 0.02 -14.99
N ASN A 925 -42.63 -0.95 -15.86
CA ASN A 925 -41.65 -1.89 -16.40
C ASN A 925 -40.62 -1.27 -17.38
N ASN A 926 -40.79 -0.01 -17.80
CA ASN A 926 -40.10 0.59 -18.95
C ASN A 926 -39.42 1.95 -18.64
N ALA A 927 -39.28 2.34 -17.38
CA ALA A 927 -38.70 3.65 -17.02
C ALA A 927 -37.17 3.59 -16.88
N SER A 928 -36.44 4.56 -17.45
CA SER A 928 -34.98 4.71 -17.23
C SER A 928 -34.64 5.41 -15.91
N VAL A 929 -35.52 6.29 -15.44
CA VAL A 929 -35.42 6.96 -14.12
C VAL A 929 -36.51 6.43 -13.20
N ILE A 930 -36.17 6.02 -11.98
CA ILE A 930 -37.16 5.69 -10.95
C ILE A 930 -37.02 6.63 -9.75
N LEU A 931 -38.13 7.26 -9.37
CA LEU A 931 -38.25 7.96 -8.10
C LEU A 931 -38.50 6.95 -6.98
N VAL A 932 -37.52 6.82 -6.07
CA VAL A 932 -37.60 5.98 -4.88
C VAL A 932 -38.13 6.82 -3.72
N THR A 933 -39.18 6.34 -3.05
CA THR A 933 -39.81 7.06 -1.93
C THR A 933 -39.92 6.18 -0.69
N GLY A 934 -40.02 6.80 0.49
CA GLY A 934 -40.19 6.07 1.76
C GLY A 934 -39.42 6.65 2.94
N PRO A 935 -39.59 6.07 4.14
CA PRO A 935 -38.97 6.54 5.37
C PRO A 935 -37.45 6.30 5.35
N ASN A 936 -36.68 7.09 6.11
CA ASN A 936 -35.21 6.99 6.10
C ASN A 936 -34.71 5.64 6.64
N MET A 937 -35.40 5.08 7.64
CA MET A 937 -35.16 3.74 8.16
C MET A 937 -35.70 2.61 7.26
N GLY A 938 -36.37 2.92 6.14
CA GLY A 938 -36.97 1.93 5.23
C GLY A 938 -36.00 1.28 4.23
N GLY A 939 -34.71 1.61 4.27
CA GLY A 939 -33.68 0.95 3.43
C GLY A 939 -33.39 1.59 2.06
N LYS A 940 -33.87 2.81 1.77
CA LYS A 940 -33.67 3.49 0.46
C LYS A 940 -32.20 3.50 0.00
N SER A 941 -31.29 3.92 0.88
CA SER A 941 -29.85 4.03 0.60
C SER A 941 -29.21 2.64 0.43
N THR A 942 -29.67 1.64 1.19
CA THR A 942 -29.24 0.24 1.08
C THR A 942 -29.62 -0.36 -0.28
N LEU A 943 -30.84 -0.10 -0.78
CA LEU A 943 -31.30 -0.54 -2.10
C LEU A 943 -30.40 0.03 -3.22
N MET A 944 -30.06 1.32 -3.15
CA MET A 944 -29.19 1.96 -4.13
C MET A 944 -27.75 1.43 -4.07
N ARG A 945 -27.19 1.24 -2.86
CA ARG A 945 -25.88 0.61 -2.67
C ARG A 945 -25.85 -0.81 -3.24
N GLN A 946 -26.86 -1.62 -2.91
CA GLN A 946 -27.05 -2.97 -3.46
C GLN A 946 -27.06 -2.97 -4.99
N ALA A 947 -27.81 -2.06 -5.62
CA ALA A 947 -27.90 -1.98 -7.09
C ALA A 947 -26.52 -1.81 -7.75
N ALA A 948 -25.71 -0.86 -7.27
CA ALA A 948 -24.35 -0.66 -7.81
C ALA A 948 -23.39 -1.81 -7.48
N LEU A 949 -23.43 -2.35 -6.25
CA LEU A 949 -22.55 -3.46 -5.87
C LEU A 949 -22.83 -4.73 -6.70
N LEU A 950 -24.11 -5.03 -6.97
CA LEU A 950 -24.51 -6.15 -7.84
C LEU A 950 -24.06 -5.92 -9.30
N VAL A 951 -24.16 -4.69 -9.81
CA VAL A 951 -23.64 -4.32 -11.15
C VAL A 951 -22.12 -4.44 -11.23
N ILE A 952 -21.37 -4.03 -10.19
CA ILE A 952 -19.91 -4.18 -10.11
C ILE A 952 -19.53 -5.67 -10.13
N LEU A 953 -20.19 -6.51 -9.33
CA LEU A 953 -19.96 -7.96 -9.31
C LEU A 953 -20.26 -8.62 -10.66
N ALA A 954 -21.33 -8.19 -11.34
CA ALA A 954 -21.64 -8.66 -12.69
C ALA A 954 -20.54 -8.27 -13.69
N HIS A 955 -20.05 -7.03 -13.64
CA HIS A 955 -18.94 -6.56 -14.46
C HIS A 955 -17.59 -7.22 -14.12
N LEU A 956 -17.37 -7.69 -12.90
CA LEU A 956 -16.22 -8.53 -12.57
C LEU A 956 -16.24 -9.89 -13.27
N GLY A 957 -17.42 -10.35 -13.71
CA GLY A 957 -17.64 -11.62 -14.41
C GLY A 957 -17.91 -12.81 -13.49
N CYS A 958 -18.36 -12.58 -12.25
CA CYS A 958 -18.70 -13.62 -11.28
C CYS A 958 -20.22 -13.84 -11.16
N ARG A 959 -20.65 -14.88 -10.42
CA ARG A 959 -22.06 -15.02 -10.01
C ARG A 959 -22.39 -13.99 -8.92
N ILE A 960 -23.63 -13.52 -8.88
CA ILE A 960 -24.09 -12.49 -7.93
C ILE A 960 -25.27 -13.01 -7.08
N PRO A 961 -25.45 -12.52 -5.84
CA PRO A 961 -26.54 -12.92 -4.96
C PRO A 961 -27.86 -12.28 -5.41
N ALA A 962 -28.46 -12.91 -6.40
CA ALA A 962 -29.75 -12.63 -6.99
C ALA A 962 -30.28 -13.92 -7.65
N LYS A 963 -31.57 -13.98 -7.95
CA LYS A 963 -32.22 -15.11 -8.64
C LYS A 963 -32.07 -15.05 -10.15
N SER A 964 -32.08 -13.85 -10.71
CA SER A 964 -31.69 -13.58 -12.10
C SER A 964 -31.25 -12.13 -12.25
N CYS A 965 -30.28 -11.89 -13.14
CA CYS A 965 -29.82 -10.55 -13.49
C CYS A 965 -29.57 -10.46 -15.00
N LYS A 966 -30.13 -9.43 -15.64
CA LYS A 966 -29.92 -9.09 -17.05
C LYS A 966 -29.55 -7.61 -17.14
N LEU A 967 -28.52 -7.27 -17.91
CA LEU A 967 -28.10 -5.89 -18.09
C LEU A 967 -27.40 -5.66 -19.43
N THR A 968 -27.50 -4.45 -19.98
CA THR A 968 -26.51 -3.97 -20.95
C THR A 968 -25.33 -3.33 -20.20
N PRO A 969 -24.10 -3.33 -20.73
CA PRO A 969 -22.93 -2.77 -20.05
C PRO A 969 -23.13 -1.37 -19.48
N VAL A 970 -22.55 -1.13 -18.30
CA VAL A 970 -22.45 0.17 -17.64
C VAL A 970 -21.04 0.73 -17.83
N ASP A 971 -20.93 2.01 -18.22
CA ASP A 971 -19.67 2.71 -18.45
C ASP A 971 -19.12 3.41 -17.20
N ARG A 972 -20.00 3.99 -16.39
CA ARG A 972 -19.70 4.69 -15.16
C ARG A 972 -20.84 4.54 -14.16
N ILE A 973 -20.47 4.32 -12.90
CA ILE A 973 -21.40 4.44 -11.78
C ILE A 973 -21.17 5.81 -11.13
N PHE A 974 -22.25 6.55 -10.94
CA PHE A 974 -22.30 7.81 -10.23
C PHE A 974 -23.10 7.64 -8.94
N SER A 975 -22.64 8.24 -7.84
CA SER A 975 -23.33 8.16 -6.56
C SER A 975 -23.32 9.47 -5.79
N ARG A 976 -24.45 9.76 -5.16
CA ARG A 976 -24.68 10.88 -4.23
C ARG A 976 -25.48 10.32 -3.05
N LEU A 977 -24.82 9.52 -2.20
CA LEU A 977 -25.46 8.64 -1.19
C LEU A 977 -25.07 9.00 0.27
N GLY A 978 -24.70 10.24 0.56
CA GLY A 978 -24.18 10.62 1.87
C GLY A 978 -24.21 12.11 2.21
N ALA A 979 -24.23 12.41 3.50
CA ALA A 979 -24.24 13.76 4.05
C ALA A 979 -22.84 14.18 4.53
N SER A 980 -21.88 14.26 3.62
CA SER A 980 -20.48 14.62 3.91
C SER A 980 -20.22 16.12 3.79
N ASP A 981 -19.69 16.72 4.86
CA ASP A 981 -19.43 18.15 4.96
C ASP A 981 -17.93 18.45 4.92
N ARG A 982 -17.49 19.36 4.04
CA ARG A 982 -16.07 19.67 3.83
C ARG A 982 -15.66 20.95 4.56
N MET A 983 -15.91 20.99 5.87
CA MET A 983 -15.62 22.18 6.72
C MET A 983 -14.17 22.68 6.59
N LEU A 984 -13.19 21.78 6.39
CA LEU A 984 -11.77 22.12 6.23
C LEU A 984 -11.41 22.82 4.91
N SER A 985 -12.22 22.68 3.84
CA SER A 985 -12.07 23.46 2.61
C SER A 985 -12.91 24.75 2.61
N GLY A 986 -13.76 24.95 3.62
CA GLY A 986 -14.71 26.06 3.69
C GLY A 986 -15.93 25.90 2.77
N GLU A 987 -16.11 24.74 2.16
CA GLU A 987 -17.24 24.45 1.27
C GLU A 987 -18.49 24.09 2.08
N SER A 988 -19.63 24.71 1.79
CA SER A 988 -20.89 24.41 2.48
C SER A 988 -21.48 23.07 2.04
N THR A 989 -22.26 22.46 2.93
CA THR A 989 -22.90 21.14 2.75
C THR A 989 -23.69 21.03 1.43
N PHE A 990 -24.35 22.13 1.05
CA PHE A 990 -25.13 22.28 -0.17
C PHE A 990 -24.26 22.59 -1.40
N LEU A 991 -23.16 23.35 -1.25
CA LEU A 991 -22.22 23.61 -2.35
C LEU A 991 -21.50 22.33 -2.77
N VAL A 992 -21.13 21.47 -1.82
CA VAL A 992 -20.57 20.14 -2.09
C VAL A 992 -21.60 19.28 -2.84
N GLU A 993 -22.84 19.20 -2.33
CA GLU A 993 -23.94 18.45 -2.95
C GLU A 993 -24.26 18.90 -4.39
N LEU A 994 -24.30 20.21 -4.65
CA LEU A 994 -24.47 20.74 -6.01
C LEU A 994 -23.24 20.53 -6.90
N SER A 995 -22.02 20.53 -6.33
CA SER A 995 -20.78 20.25 -7.08
C SER A 995 -20.70 18.79 -7.52
N GLU A 996 -21.07 17.86 -6.64
CA GLU A 996 -21.17 16.44 -6.95
C GLU A 996 -22.26 16.21 -8.01
N THR A 997 -23.44 16.83 -7.85
CA THR A 997 -24.52 16.80 -8.85
C THR A 997 -24.07 17.35 -10.21
N ALA A 998 -23.33 18.47 -10.25
CA ALA A 998 -22.83 19.05 -11.50
C ALA A 998 -21.79 18.16 -12.20
N SER A 999 -20.88 17.52 -11.44
CA SER A 999 -19.91 16.57 -12.01
C SER A 999 -20.62 15.33 -12.59
N ILE A 1000 -21.72 14.86 -11.98
CA ILE A 1000 -22.58 13.82 -12.58
C ILE A 1000 -23.15 14.32 -13.92
N LEU A 1001 -23.86 15.45 -13.92
CA LEU A 1001 -24.54 15.97 -15.11
C LEU A 1001 -23.60 16.37 -16.26
N HIS A 1002 -22.31 16.59 -16.01
CA HIS A 1002 -21.30 16.83 -17.05
C HIS A 1002 -20.70 15.56 -17.66
N HIS A 1003 -20.79 14.40 -16.99
CA HIS A 1003 -20.12 13.16 -17.41
C HIS A 1003 -21.07 11.99 -17.70
N ILE A 1004 -22.39 12.12 -17.50
CA ILE A 1004 -23.36 11.07 -17.83
C ILE A 1004 -23.38 10.73 -19.32
N THR A 1005 -23.53 9.44 -19.62
CA THR A 1005 -23.87 8.92 -20.95
C THR A 1005 -25.19 8.12 -20.87
N PRO A 1006 -25.79 7.64 -21.99
CA PRO A 1006 -26.93 6.74 -21.92
C PRO A 1006 -26.65 5.46 -21.11
N HIS A 1007 -25.39 5.02 -21.06
CA HIS A 1007 -24.99 3.76 -20.46
C HIS A 1007 -24.62 3.88 -18.98
N SER A 1008 -24.66 5.08 -18.39
CA SER A 1008 -24.30 5.25 -16.99
C SER A 1008 -25.38 4.75 -16.03
N LEU A 1009 -24.96 4.43 -14.80
CA LEU A 1009 -25.84 4.16 -13.65
C LEU A 1009 -25.72 5.33 -12.67
N VAL A 1010 -26.84 5.99 -12.35
CA VAL A 1010 -26.89 7.17 -11.48
C VAL A 1010 -27.68 6.85 -10.21
N LEU A 1011 -27.05 7.07 -9.05
CA LEU A 1011 -27.68 6.91 -7.74
C LEU A 1011 -27.68 8.25 -7.00
N MET A 1012 -28.86 8.80 -6.71
CA MET A 1012 -29.02 10.07 -5.98
C MET A 1012 -29.93 9.91 -4.77
N ASP A 1013 -29.46 10.32 -3.59
CA ASP A 1013 -30.22 10.30 -2.34
C ASP A 1013 -30.48 11.72 -1.83
N GLU A 1014 -31.76 12.05 -1.63
CA GLU A 1014 -32.24 13.24 -0.90
C GLU A 1014 -31.66 14.58 -1.39
N LEU A 1015 -31.44 14.73 -2.71
CA LEU A 1015 -30.94 15.96 -3.35
C LEU A 1015 -31.77 17.19 -2.96
N GLY A 1016 -31.09 18.26 -2.54
CA GLY A 1016 -31.69 19.50 -2.06
C GLY A 1016 -31.77 19.60 -0.54
N ARG A 1017 -31.21 18.65 0.23
CA ARG A 1017 -31.28 18.62 1.71
C ARG A 1017 -30.72 19.88 2.37
N GLY A 1018 -29.76 20.54 1.72
CA GLY A 1018 -29.00 21.66 2.28
C GLY A 1018 -29.57 23.06 1.97
N THR A 1019 -30.78 23.16 1.45
CA THR A 1019 -31.41 24.44 1.04
C THR A 1019 -32.88 24.52 1.45
N SER A 1020 -33.60 25.58 1.04
CA SER A 1020 -35.03 25.73 1.31
C SER A 1020 -35.85 24.61 0.62
N THR A 1021 -36.96 24.19 1.23
CA THR A 1021 -37.83 23.14 0.66
C THR A 1021 -38.37 23.52 -0.74
N HIS A 1022 -38.55 24.82 -1.00
CA HIS A 1022 -38.96 25.32 -2.31
C HIS A 1022 -37.86 25.09 -3.36
N ASP A 1023 -36.65 25.57 -3.07
CA ASP A 1023 -35.54 25.55 -4.03
C ASP A 1023 -35.01 24.11 -4.21
N GLY A 1024 -34.99 23.32 -3.13
CA GLY A 1024 -34.68 21.90 -3.17
C GLY A 1024 -35.68 21.11 -4.01
N SER A 1025 -36.99 21.34 -3.84
CA SER A 1025 -38.02 20.67 -4.68
C SER A 1025 -37.95 21.12 -6.15
N ALA A 1026 -37.60 22.37 -6.43
CA ALA A 1026 -37.43 22.89 -7.78
C ALA A 1026 -36.18 22.32 -8.48
N LEU A 1027 -35.04 22.30 -7.77
CA LEU A 1027 -33.78 21.72 -8.27
C LEU A 1027 -33.89 20.22 -8.48
N ALA A 1028 -34.46 19.47 -7.53
CA ALA A 1028 -34.69 18.03 -7.68
C ALA A 1028 -35.59 17.73 -8.90
N GLY A 1029 -36.68 18.47 -9.08
CA GLY A 1029 -37.55 18.32 -10.25
C GLY A 1029 -36.87 18.64 -11.58
N ALA A 1030 -36.01 19.65 -11.62
CA ALA A 1030 -35.22 20.00 -12.79
C ALA A 1030 -34.17 18.93 -13.13
N VAL A 1031 -33.44 18.43 -12.13
CA VAL A 1031 -32.42 17.38 -12.29
C VAL A 1031 -33.05 16.06 -12.73
N VAL A 1032 -34.16 15.64 -12.13
CA VAL A 1032 -34.93 14.46 -12.55
C VAL A 1032 -35.42 14.59 -14.00
N SER A 1033 -35.94 15.77 -14.38
CA SER A 1033 -36.39 16.01 -15.76
C SER A 1033 -35.24 15.93 -16.77
N TYR A 1034 -34.07 16.47 -16.41
CA TYR A 1034 -32.86 16.41 -17.24
C TYR A 1034 -32.27 15.00 -17.32
N LEU A 1035 -32.30 14.21 -16.23
CA LEU A 1035 -31.86 12.81 -16.24
C LEU A 1035 -32.80 11.91 -17.05
N ALA A 1036 -34.10 12.20 -17.09
CA ALA A 1036 -35.06 11.45 -17.91
C ALA A 1036 -34.93 11.76 -19.42
N LYS A 1037 -34.69 13.03 -19.77
CA LYS A 1037 -34.50 13.50 -21.15
C LYS A 1037 -33.30 14.46 -21.27
N PRO A 1038 -32.06 13.92 -21.25
CA PRO A 1038 -30.85 14.74 -21.37
C PRO A 1038 -30.66 15.26 -22.80
N ASN A 1039 -30.40 16.56 -22.93
CA ASN A 1039 -30.18 17.21 -24.22
C ASN A 1039 -28.74 16.99 -24.72
N GLY A 1040 -28.54 16.10 -25.69
CA GLY A 1040 -27.22 15.91 -26.32
C GLY A 1040 -27.21 14.96 -27.51
N ARG A 1041 -26.19 15.10 -28.38
CA ARG A 1041 -26.02 14.31 -29.63
C ARG A 1041 -25.89 12.79 -29.41
N PHE A 1042 -25.57 12.36 -28.19
CA PHE A 1042 -25.35 10.96 -27.82
C PHE A 1042 -26.61 10.27 -27.25
N PHE A 1043 -27.71 10.99 -27.03
CA PHE A 1043 -28.91 10.45 -26.39
C PHE A 1043 -30.03 10.21 -27.41
N ASN A 1044 -30.25 8.95 -27.78
CA ASN A 1044 -31.34 8.52 -28.67
C ASN A 1044 -32.71 8.49 -27.96
N GLY A 1045 -33.10 9.57 -27.29
CA GLY A 1045 -34.40 9.74 -26.64
C GLY A 1045 -34.54 9.21 -25.20
N SER A 1046 -33.72 8.24 -24.78
CA SER A 1046 -33.63 7.79 -23.37
C SER A 1046 -32.40 8.36 -22.65
N GLY A 1047 -32.60 8.78 -21.40
CA GLY A 1047 -31.51 9.08 -20.45
C GLY A 1047 -30.93 7.85 -19.72
N PRO A 1048 -29.94 8.06 -18.83
CA PRO A 1048 -29.27 7.02 -18.05
C PRO A 1048 -30.17 6.29 -17.06
N ARG A 1049 -29.77 5.05 -16.73
CA ARG A 1049 -30.37 4.23 -15.66
C ARG A 1049 -30.20 4.94 -14.31
N THR A 1050 -31.29 5.35 -13.69
CA THR A 1050 -31.25 6.25 -12.53
C THR A 1050 -32.16 5.77 -11.39
N LEU A 1051 -31.61 5.63 -10.18
CA LEU A 1051 -32.38 5.58 -8.94
C LEU A 1051 -32.26 6.94 -8.24
N PHE A 1052 -33.39 7.63 -8.05
CA PHE A 1052 -33.45 8.96 -7.45
C PHE A 1052 -34.37 8.94 -6.22
N SER A 1053 -33.79 8.92 -5.04
CA SER A 1053 -34.49 8.89 -3.76
C SER A 1053 -34.88 10.31 -3.31
N THR A 1054 -36.16 10.51 -2.93
CA THR A 1054 -36.66 11.84 -2.55
C THR A 1054 -37.79 11.85 -1.52
N HIS A 1055 -37.88 12.95 -0.76
CA HIS A 1055 -38.98 13.28 0.15
C HIS A 1055 -39.98 14.29 -0.43
N TYR A 1056 -39.71 14.85 -1.61
CA TYR A 1056 -40.60 15.85 -2.22
C TYR A 1056 -41.84 15.16 -2.80
N HIS A 1057 -42.83 14.95 -1.95
CA HIS A 1057 -44.15 14.41 -2.34
C HIS A 1057 -44.79 15.27 -3.46
N SER A 1058 -44.49 16.58 -3.48
CA SER A 1058 -44.81 17.51 -4.57
C SER A 1058 -44.25 17.10 -5.95
N LEU A 1059 -43.09 16.44 -6.02
CA LEU A 1059 -42.49 15.94 -7.25
C LEU A 1059 -43.11 14.59 -7.65
N VAL A 1060 -43.37 13.72 -6.68
CA VAL A 1060 -44.06 12.43 -6.87
C VAL A 1060 -45.47 12.66 -7.42
N ASP A 1061 -46.23 13.60 -6.84
CA ASP A 1061 -47.53 14.05 -7.33
C ASP A 1061 -47.46 14.58 -8.77
N GLN A 1062 -46.40 15.29 -9.14
CA GLN A 1062 -46.24 15.85 -10.49
C GLN A 1062 -45.98 14.79 -11.57
N VAL A 1063 -45.45 13.62 -11.19
CA VAL A 1063 -45.38 12.45 -12.09
C VAL A 1063 -46.74 11.75 -12.10
N ALA A 1064 -47.21 11.29 -10.93
CA ALA A 1064 -48.42 10.46 -10.79
C ALA A 1064 -49.74 11.09 -11.30
N ASN A 1065 -49.80 12.42 -11.44
CA ASN A 1065 -50.97 13.12 -12.01
C ASN A 1065 -50.83 13.40 -13.52
N LYS A 1066 -49.63 13.37 -14.12
CA LYS A 1066 -49.45 13.54 -15.58
C LYS A 1066 -49.99 12.33 -16.35
N ASP A 1067 -49.80 11.13 -15.79
CA ASP A 1067 -50.27 9.84 -16.31
C ASP A 1067 -51.80 9.72 -16.46
N ARG A 1068 -52.56 10.78 -16.15
CA ARG A 1068 -54.03 10.82 -16.11
C ARG A 1068 -54.66 11.94 -16.94
N SER A 1069 -53.87 12.75 -17.68
CA SER A 1069 -54.35 14.01 -18.26
C SER A 1069 -53.95 14.32 -19.70
N THR A 1070 -53.37 13.36 -20.42
CA THR A 1070 -52.88 13.53 -21.80
C THR A 1070 -53.38 12.42 -22.71
N SER A 1071 -53.66 12.77 -23.97
CA SER A 1071 -54.08 11.84 -25.03
C SER A 1071 -52.96 10.89 -25.46
N ASP A 1072 -53.32 9.73 -25.99
CA ASP A 1072 -52.43 8.57 -26.20
C ASP A 1072 -51.14 8.85 -27.00
N GLU A 1073 -51.14 9.86 -27.89
CA GLU A 1073 -49.96 10.25 -28.66
C GLU A 1073 -48.84 10.89 -27.82
N ASP A 1074 -49.17 11.56 -26.71
CA ASP A 1074 -48.21 12.18 -25.78
C ASP A 1074 -47.72 11.24 -24.66
N ILE A 1075 -48.31 10.04 -24.50
CA ILE A 1075 -48.03 9.15 -23.35
C ILE A 1075 -46.62 8.52 -23.46
N ASN A 1076 -46.07 8.38 -24.67
CA ASN A 1076 -44.72 7.85 -24.95
C ASN A 1076 -43.56 8.78 -24.51
N HIS A 1077 -43.77 9.69 -23.55
CA HIS A 1077 -42.86 10.81 -23.28
C HIS A 1077 -42.43 11.05 -21.82
N LEU A 1078 -42.76 10.17 -20.88
CA LEU A 1078 -42.19 10.16 -19.53
C LEU A 1078 -41.47 8.84 -19.20
N CYS A 1079 -40.14 8.85 -19.32
CA CYS A 1079 -39.27 7.72 -18.94
C CYS A 1079 -39.07 7.61 -17.41
N ILE A 1080 -40.08 7.99 -16.62
CA ILE A 1080 -39.99 8.16 -15.16
C ILE A 1080 -41.00 7.24 -14.46
N GLY A 1081 -40.49 6.27 -13.69
CA GLY A 1081 -41.26 5.37 -12.85
C GLY A 1081 -41.32 5.83 -11.40
N LEU A 1082 -42.29 5.30 -10.65
CA LEU A 1082 -42.48 5.54 -9.22
C LEU A 1082 -42.37 4.22 -8.45
N GLY A 1083 -41.57 4.19 -7.39
CA GLY A 1083 -41.51 3.07 -6.46
C GLY A 1083 -41.29 3.52 -5.02
N HIS A 1084 -41.55 2.62 -4.07
CA HIS A 1084 -41.36 2.90 -2.66
C HIS A 1084 -40.90 1.70 -1.84
N MET A 1085 -40.26 1.98 -0.71
CA MET A 1085 -39.97 0.95 0.29
C MET A 1085 -41.25 0.62 1.08
N ALA A 1086 -41.66 -0.65 1.04
CA ALA A 1086 -42.86 -1.14 1.68
C ALA A 1086 -42.81 -1.00 3.21
N CYS A 1087 -43.96 -0.65 3.77
CA CYS A 1087 -44.13 -0.35 5.18
C CYS A 1087 -45.51 -0.89 5.59
N MET A 1088 -45.57 -1.74 6.60
CA MET A 1088 -46.83 -2.22 7.15
C MET A 1088 -47.26 -1.29 8.28
N VAL A 1089 -48.55 -0.94 8.30
CA VAL A 1089 -49.17 -0.21 9.41
C VAL A 1089 -50.14 -1.16 10.09
N GLU A 1090 -49.79 -1.59 11.29
CA GLU A 1090 -50.61 -2.47 12.10
C GLU A 1090 -51.67 -1.63 12.83
N ALA A 1091 -52.94 -1.87 12.48
CA ALA A 1091 -54.10 -1.32 13.16
C ALA A 1091 -54.71 -2.42 14.03
N GLU A 1092 -54.30 -2.50 15.29
CA GLU A 1092 -54.85 -3.48 16.23
C GLU A 1092 -56.35 -3.28 16.46
N SER A 1093 -57.09 -4.38 16.47
CA SER A 1093 -58.51 -4.40 16.81
C SER A 1093 -58.74 -4.28 18.32
N GLU A 1094 -59.54 -3.29 18.71
CA GLU A 1094 -60.25 -3.23 20.01
C GLU A 1094 -59.39 -3.29 21.30
N SER A 1095 -58.25 -2.58 21.33
CA SER A 1095 -57.60 -2.17 22.58
C SER A 1095 -57.57 -0.64 22.75
N THR A 1096 -57.64 -0.14 23.98
CA THR A 1096 -58.27 1.17 24.32
C THR A 1096 -57.52 2.45 23.90
N ASN A 1097 -56.40 2.38 23.19
CA ASN A 1097 -55.57 3.55 22.85
C ASN A 1097 -55.48 3.89 21.35
N GLY A 1098 -55.95 3.04 20.43
CA GLY A 1098 -56.01 3.35 19.00
C GLY A 1098 -54.65 3.69 18.35
N LEU A 1099 -53.63 2.87 18.63
CA LEU A 1099 -52.25 3.09 18.22
C LEU A 1099 -51.96 2.41 16.87
N GLU A 1100 -51.63 3.18 15.83
CA GLU A 1100 -51.01 2.67 14.61
C GLU A 1100 -49.52 2.37 14.87
N ASN A 1101 -49.12 1.09 14.83
CA ASN A 1101 -47.71 0.69 14.82
C ASN A 1101 -47.15 0.62 13.39
N ILE A 1102 -45.84 0.84 13.23
CA ILE A 1102 -45.14 0.71 11.94
C ILE A 1102 -44.12 -0.42 12.01
N THR A 1103 -44.19 -1.29 11.00
CA THR A 1103 -43.24 -2.38 10.76
C THR A 1103 -42.63 -2.17 9.35
N PHE A 1104 -41.33 -1.87 9.29
CA PHE A 1104 -40.63 -1.69 8.01
C PHE A 1104 -40.42 -3.05 7.33
N LEU A 1105 -40.87 -3.20 6.08
CA LEU A 1105 -40.80 -4.47 5.35
C LEU A 1105 -39.55 -4.60 4.47
N TYR A 1106 -38.73 -3.55 4.36
CA TYR A 1106 -37.48 -3.47 3.58
C TYR A 1106 -37.53 -3.96 2.11
N LYS A 1107 -38.74 -4.15 1.57
CA LYS A 1107 -38.98 -4.59 0.19
C LYS A 1107 -39.42 -3.42 -0.68
N PHE A 1108 -38.73 -3.20 -1.79
CA PHE A 1108 -39.06 -2.22 -2.80
C PHE A 1108 -40.22 -2.71 -3.66
N ILE A 1109 -41.23 -1.85 -3.86
CA ILE A 1109 -42.45 -2.15 -4.61
C ILE A 1109 -42.86 -0.98 -5.52
N PRO A 1110 -43.57 -1.25 -6.65
CA PRO A 1110 -44.04 -0.22 -7.55
C PRO A 1110 -45.07 0.74 -6.93
N GLY A 1111 -45.16 1.94 -7.49
CA GLY A 1111 -46.13 2.97 -7.11
C GLY A 1111 -45.60 3.98 -6.10
N ALA A 1112 -46.34 5.08 -5.94
CA ALA A 1112 -46.04 6.12 -4.95
C ALA A 1112 -46.34 5.66 -3.51
N CYS A 1113 -45.53 6.10 -2.55
CA CYS A 1113 -45.75 5.86 -1.13
C CYS A 1113 -47.11 6.43 -0.67
N PRO A 1114 -48.04 5.64 -0.08
CA PRO A 1114 -49.43 6.03 0.10
C PRO A 1114 -49.70 7.04 1.23
N LYS A 1115 -48.76 7.19 2.18
CA LYS A 1115 -48.78 8.18 3.27
C LYS A 1115 -47.36 8.60 3.64
N SER A 1116 -47.21 9.75 4.30
CA SER A 1116 -45.94 10.21 4.89
C SER A 1116 -45.76 9.65 6.31
N TYR A 1117 -44.85 8.67 6.47
CA TYR A 1117 -44.68 7.93 7.73
C TYR A 1117 -43.94 8.68 8.86
N GLY A 1118 -43.54 9.94 8.66
CA GLY A 1118 -42.71 10.70 9.60
C GLY A 1118 -43.34 10.87 11.00
N PHE A 1119 -44.67 11.04 11.08
CA PHE A 1119 -45.37 11.17 12.37
C PHE A 1119 -45.43 9.85 13.16
N ASN A 1120 -45.45 8.71 12.48
CA ASN A 1120 -45.45 7.40 13.11
C ASN A 1120 -44.01 7.01 13.53
N ALA A 1121 -42.99 7.38 12.75
CA ALA A 1121 -41.60 7.31 13.19
C ALA A 1121 -41.31 8.21 14.41
N ALA A 1122 -41.93 9.40 14.48
CA ALA A 1122 -41.87 10.25 15.67
C ALA A 1122 -42.54 9.60 16.90
N ARG A 1123 -43.61 8.81 16.73
CA ARG A 1123 -44.20 8.01 17.81
C ARG A 1123 -43.28 6.88 18.27
N LEU A 1124 -42.61 6.17 17.35
CA LEU A 1124 -41.60 5.15 17.68
C LEU A 1124 -40.43 5.76 18.48
N ALA A 1125 -40.05 7.00 18.18
CA ALA A 1125 -39.08 7.78 18.96
C ALA A 1125 -39.65 8.37 20.28
N MET A 1126 -40.83 7.92 20.73
CA MET A 1126 -41.51 8.32 21.97
C MET A 1126 -41.79 9.83 22.10
N LEU A 1127 -41.99 10.55 20.99
CA LEU A 1127 -42.44 11.95 21.07
C LEU A 1127 -43.87 12.04 21.63
N PRO A 1128 -44.20 13.01 22.51
CA PRO A 1128 -45.53 13.09 23.11
C PRO A 1128 -46.65 13.28 22.08
N ASP A 1129 -47.74 12.49 22.19
CA ASP A 1129 -48.88 12.55 21.26
C ASP A 1129 -49.57 13.92 21.15
N LYS A 1130 -49.34 14.84 22.08
CA LYS A 1130 -49.76 16.24 21.94
C LYS A 1130 -48.99 16.96 20.81
N VAL A 1131 -47.69 16.71 20.70
CA VAL A 1131 -46.83 17.24 19.62
C VAL A 1131 -47.20 16.59 18.29
N ILE A 1132 -47.37 15.26 18.27
CA ILE A 1132 -47.71 14.50 17.06
C ILE A 1132 -49.06 14.96 16.49
N ARG A 1133 -50.10 15.11 17.34
CA ARG A 1133 -51.42 15.62 16.90
C ARG A 1133 -51.37 17.06 16.38
N LEU A 1134 -50.59 17.94 17.01
CA LEU A 1134 -50.39 19.32 16.53
C LEU A 1134 -49.65 19.34 15.18
N GLY A 1135 -48.64 18.49 15.00
CA GLY A 1135 -47.90 18.33 13.75
C GLY A 1135 -48.79 17.82 12.61
N LEU A 1136 -49.59 16.78 12.85
CA LEU A 1136 -50.57 16.25 11.89
C LEU A 1136 -51.62 17.30 11.48
N ALA A 1137 -52.12 18.09 12.43
CA ALA A 1137 -53.05 19.18 12.14
C ALA A 1137 -52.39 20.25 11.23
N LYS A 1138 -51.14 20.63 11.52
CA LYS A 1138 -50.38 21.59 10.71
C LYS A 1138 -50.03 21.04 9.32
N ALA A 1139 -49.69 19.76 9.19
CA ALA A 1139 -49.45 19.13 7.88
C ALA A 1139 -50.68 19.27 6.96
N LYS A 1140 -51.88 18.90 7.46
CA LYS A 1140 -53.14 19.06 6.72
C LYS A 1140 -53.47 20.52 6.37
N GLU A 1141 -53.14 21.47 7.25
CA GLU A 1141 -53.28 22.91 7.00
C GLU A 1141 -52.39 23.39 5.84
N PHE A 1142 -51.14 22.93 5.78
CA PHE A 1142 -50.24 23.20 4.66
C PHE A 1142 -50.69 22.51 3.36
N GLU A 1143 -51.11 21.24 3.41
CA GLU A 1143 -51.63 20.51 2.24
C GLU A 1143 -52.86 21.21 1.63
N LYS A 1144 -53.85 21.56 2.47
CA LYS A 1144 -55.06 22.29 2.07
C LYS A 1144 -54.72 23.64 1.45
N THR A 1145 -53.77 24.37 2.02
CA THR A 1145 -53.31 25.68 1.53
C THR A 1145 -52.66 25.54 0.15
N THR A 1146 -51.72 24.60 0.00
CA THR A 1146 -51.03 24.30 -1.26
C THR A 1146 -51.98 23.83 -2.35
N ALA A 1147 -52.92 22.93 -2.03
CA ALA A 1147 -53.96 22.49 -2.96
C ALA A 1147 -54.88 23.65 -3.41
N THR A 1148 -55.22 24.56 -2.51
CA THR A 1148 -56.02 25.75 -2.82
C THR A 1148 -55.27 26.69 -3.78
N PHE A 1149 -53.99 26.97 -3.52
CA PHE A 1149 -53.16 27.77 -4.44
C PHE A 1149 -52.97 27.10 -5.80
N ALA A 1150 -52.78 25.78 -5.85
CA ALA A 1150 -52.67 25.03 -7.10
C ALA A 1150 -53.98 25.09 -7.93
N CYS A 1151 -55.14 24.98 -7.28
CA CYS A 1151 -56.45 25.16 -7.91
C CYS A 1151 -56.59 26.57 -8.50
N VAL A 1152 -56.30 27.62 -7.72
CA VAL A 1152 -56.34 29.02 -8.18
C VAL A 1152 -55.36 29.25 -9.33
N ARG A 1153 -54.16 28.65 -9.30
CA ARG A 1153 -53.20 28.76 -10.40
C ARG A 1153 -53.73 28.12 -11.68
N LYS A 1154 -54.35 26.93 -11.62
CA LYS A 1154 -54.93 26.30 -12.82
C LYS A 1154 -56.10 27.12 -13.39
N LEU A 1155 -56.95 27.71 -12.53
CA LEU A 1155 -58.03 28.62 -12.92
C LEU A 1155 -57.54 29.91 -13.62
N LEU A 1156 -56.33 30.37 -13.30
CA LEU A 1156 -55.72 31.57 -13.90
C LEU A 1156 -54.89 31.29 -15.16
N GLN A 1157 -54.62 30.02 -15.49
CA GLN A 1157 -53.70 29.63 -16.57
C GLN A 1157 -54.37 29.25 -17.90
N GLY A 1158 -55.71 29.16 -17.97
CA GLY A 1158 -56.43 28.88 -19.21
C GLY A 1158 -57.90 28.47 -19.00
N PRO A 1159 -58.62 28.07 -20.06
CA PRO A 1159 -59.96 27.51 -19.96
C PRO A 1159 -59.90 26.15 -19.22
N VAL A 1160 -60.58 26.06 -18.07
CA VAL A 1160 -60.62 24.86 -17.22
C VAL A 1160 -61.87 24.04 -17.54
N THR A 1161 -61.74 22.71 -17.62
CA THR A 1161 -62.86 21.82 -17.95
C THR A 1161 -63.84 21.65 -16.77
N VAL A 1162 -65.07 21.22 -17.06
CA VAL A 1162 -66.07 20.91 -16.02
C VAL A 1162 -65.62 19.73 -15.14
N GLU A 1163 -64.81 18.81 -15.67
CA GLU A 1163 -64.26 17.68 -14.94
C GLU A 1163 -63.10 18.08 -14.03
N ASP A 1164 -62.20 18.97 -14.49
CA ASP A 1164 -61.21 19.61 -13.63
C ASP A 1164 -61.87 20.29 -12.42
N LEU A 1165 -62.93 21.07 -12.65
CA LEU A 1165 -63.68 21.74 -11.59
C LEU A 1165 -64.30 20.75 -10.61
N ARG A 1166 -64.81 19.61 -11.09
CA ARG A 1166 -65.33 18.52 -10.23
C ARG A 1166 -64.21 17.83 -9.44
N GLN A 1167 -63.07 17.57 -10.06
CA GLN A 1167 -61.91 16.93 -9.43
C GLN A 1167 -61.31 17.82 -8.33
N TRP A 1168 -61.14 19.13 -8.59
CA TRP A 1168 -60.71 20.09 -7.58
C TRP A 1168 -61.73 20.27 -6.45
N ASN A 1169 -63.03 20.33 -6.75
CA ASN A 1169 -64.09 20.39 -5.73
C ASN A 1169 -64.06 19.14 -4.83
N SER A 1170 -63.85 17.95 -5.41
CA SER A 1170 -63.66 16.70 -4.65
C SER A 1170 -62.38 16.74 -3.79
N LYS A 1171 -61.24 17.10 -4.38
CA LYS A 1171 -59.94 17.18 -3.67
C LYS A 1171 -59.94 18.22 -2.54
N LEU A 1172 -60.63 19.35 -2.71
CA LEU A 1172 -60.76 20.39 -1.67
C LEU A 1172 -61.78 19.99 -0.58
N LYS A 1173 -62.84 19.25 -0.93
CA LYS A 1173 -63.78 18.66 0.05
C LYS A 1173 -63.15 17.57 0.92
N ALA A 1174 -62.14 16.84 0.42
CA ALA A 1174 -61.40 15.88 1.22
C ALA A 1174 -60.55 16.51 2.36
N PHE A 1175 -60.45 17.85 2.40
CA PHE A 1175 -59.84 18.61 3.50
C PHE A 1175 -60.87 19.34 4.40
N LEU A 1176 -62.15 18.93 4.37
CA LEU A 1176 -63.23 19.43 5.23
C LEU A 1176 -63.74 18.31 6.14
#